data_AF-A0A5C5XKC6-F1
#
_entry.id   AF-A0A5C5XKC6-F1
#
_cell.length_a   1.000
_cell.length_b   1.000
_cell.length_c   1.000
_cell.angle_alpha   90.00
_cell.angle_beta   90.00
_cell.angle_gamma   90.00
#
_symmetry.space_group_name_H-M   'P 1'
#
loop_
_entity.id
_entity.type
_entity.pdbx_description
1 polymer ?
#
loop_
_entity_poly.entity_id
_entity_poly.type
_entity_poly.pdbx_seq_one_letter_code
_entity_poly.pdbx_strand_id
1 'polypeptide(L)'
;MKFLSTASVVLCLTCLFFTSPVIAAERPITMVVMDPLAAPLSCPCVEGYAQRKYEVLGDYLAERLGRPVQVLFSESLVLAKSENKIQTVDIVIGKDSVVRFDASKIQQPVNAIARLTGKDGLTTQYGMILVRHDDSAQKISDLNGYRIFFGPAAADEKHKAALELFKKQGVTISEKLEISEACSDGACQVVDLGAGKAAAVISSYAAPLLEGCGTIKKGDLRVIAQTEPVPFVTAFVSKSMDAETSEKIEQAILESAQKPEILLALETLFGFVKIEQTEQVKIKLVNSAWPQWRGPERNGLCDWLSVPPDTGLPLKWEVPLQGEPNAGVAVADGRVFVADRDFLNQFDRFVCLNADSGELLWQMVVPAIGDLDYGNSSRSTPLVQNDSVWFQSAYGNVYCCRVKDGQLMWQSNVISQYGAGRELVWGLCSSPLLSNGKLILNPGGPKSSLVALNAQTGELRWSTPGNDYGYGSFIAARIGSKNVVIGHDKTTLGAWDVATGNRLWSVTPEESEDFNVPTPLIDGNHVIVATENNGCRVYKMQDSENDPPKLIGHQPLLNPETSTPLLVKGMLYGVSEGMLYCLKVPSLEIVWKKTANAFHSHASLMSDGERIYLVADGELFVFKAASDRYQELGHQELYGPGTPIYSHPAVYKNHLFTIGKNQLRCFDLTGAAASNNARR
;
A
#
# COMPACT_ATOMS: atom_id res chain seq x y z
N MET A 1 -21.05 71.17 -75.19
CA MET A 1 -21.39 69.89 -74.54
C MET A 1 -20.11 69.04 -74.50
N LYS A 2 -19.62 68.72 -73.28
CA LYS A 2 -19.00 67.44 -72.82
C LYS A 2 -18.13 66.66 -73.84
N PHE A 3 -16.88 66.25 -73.61
CA PHE A 3 -16.20 65.78 -72.39
C PHE A 3 -14.66 65.80 -72.55
N LEU A 4 -13.97 65.85 -71.41
CA LEU A 4 -12.52 65.70 -71.19
C LEU A 4 -11.98 64.28 -71.47
N SER A 5 -10.69 64.19 -71.80
CA SER A 5 -9.81 63.08 -71.40
C SER A 5 -8.35 63.57 -71.33
N THR A 6 -7.82 63.66 -70.11
CA THR A 6 -6.41 63.90 -69.80
C THR A 6 -5.85 62.66 -69.11
N ALA A 7 -4.67 62.22 -69.57
CA ALA A 7 -3.94 61.07 -69.07
C ALA A 7 -3.34 61.34 -67.69
N SER A 8 -3.42 60.34 -66.79
CA SER A 8 -2.71 60.32 -65.51
C SER A 8 -1.80 59.09 -65.42
N VAL A 9 -0.58 59.38 -64.99
CA VAL A 9 0.57 58.51 -64.76
C VAL A 9 0.25 57.45 -63.69
N VAL A 10 0.55 56.18 -63.98
CA VAL A 10 0.48 55.07 -63.01
C VAL A 10 1.84 54.92 -62.32
N LEU A 11 1.82 55.09 -61.00
CA LEU A 11 2.95 54.89 -60.09
C LEU A 11 3.14 53.38 -59.83
N CYS A 12 4.32 52.86 -60.12
CA CYS A 12 4.69 51.46 -59.92
C CYS A 12 5.08 51.23 -58.44
N LEU A 13 4.20 50.58 -57.66
CA LEU A 13 4.52 50.07 -56.32
C LEU A 13 5.06 48.65 -56.44
N THR A 14 6.37 48.49 -56.24
CA THR A 14 7.03 47.20 -56.02
C THR A 14 6.65 46.64 -54.65
N CYS A 15 5.70 45.70 -54.62
CA CYS A 15 5.44 44.84 -53.46
C CYS A 15 6.54 43.78 -53.35
N LEU A 16 7.40 43.92 -52.34
CA LEU A 16 8.29 42.85 -51.87
C LEU A 16 7.44 41.76 -51.19
N PHE A 17 7.21 40.65 -51.89
CA PHE A 17 6.65 39.45 -51.30
C PHE A 17 7.69 38.80 -50.38
N PHE A 18 7.50 38.95 -49.06
CA PHE A 18 8.09 38.05 -48.09
C PHE A 18 7.45 36.67 -48.28
N THR A 19 8.18 35.75 -48.91
CA THR A 19 7.85 34.32 -48.86
C THR A 19 8.29 33.79 -47.51
N SER A 20 7.36 33.71 -46.56
CA SER A 20 7.58 32.88 -45.37
C SER A 20 7.86 31.45 -45.83
N PRO A 21 8.88 30.76 -45.31
CA PRO A 21 9.09 29.35 -45.64
C PRO A 21 7.86 28.57 -45.20
N VAL A 22 7.24 27.87 -46.14
CA VAL A 22 6.22 26.86 -45.83
C VAL A 22 6.96 25.74 -45.09
N ILE A 23 6.91 25.77 -43.75
CA ILE A 23 7.33 24.65 -42.92
C ILE A 23 6.41 23.49 -43.29
N ALA A 24 6.98 22.44 -43.89
CA ALA A 24 6.23 21.21 -44.18
C ALA A 24 5.64 20.69 -42.87
N ALA A 25 4.31 20.54 -42.80
CA ALA A 25 3.64 20.04 -41.62
C ALA A 25 4.19 18.65 -41.26
N GLU A 26 4.68 18.48 -40.04
CA GLU A 26 5.18 17.19 -39.57
C GLU A 26 4.08 16.12 -39.64
N ARG A 27 4.41 14.91 -40.12
CA ARG A 27 3.44 13.81 -40.23
C ARG A 27 2.82 13.49 -38.86
N PRO A 28 1.57 13.02 -38.74
CA PRO A 28 1.03 12.60 -37.45
C PRO A 28 1.89 11.54 -36.75
N ILE A 29 1.88 11.52 -35.41
CA ILE A 29 2.44 10.45 -34.58
C ILE A 29 1.47 9.27 -34.61
N THR A 30 1.93 8.10 -35.03
CA THR A 30 1.10 6.89 -35.06
C THR A 30 1.27 6.10 -33.77
N MET A 31 0.20 6.03 -32.95
CA MET A 31 0.13 5.24 -31.74
C MET A 31 -0.71 3.98 -31.96
N VAL A 32 -0.08 2.81 -31.91
CA VAL A 32 -0.78 1.52 -32.01
C VAL A 32 -1.05 0.97 -30.60
N VAL A 33 -2.32 0.74 -30.29
CA VAL A 33 -2.79 0.16 -29.05
C VAL A 33 -3.08 -1.33 -29.28
N MET A 34 -2.40 -2.17 -28.51
CA MET A 34 -2.49 -3.63 -28.47
C MET A 34 -2.78 -4.12 -27.03
N ASP A 35 -3.29 -3.23 -26.16
CA ASP A 35 -3.72 -3.61 -24.83
C ASP A 35 -5.00 -4.48 -24.94
N PRO A 36 -5.01 -5.74 -24.45
CA PRO A 36 -6.22 -6.58 -24.47
C PRO A 36 -7.38 -6.01 -23.64
N LEU A 37 -7.13 -4.97 -22.83
CA LEU A 37 -8.13 -4.25 -22.03
C LEU A 37 -8.59 -2.94 -22.69
N ALA A 38 -8.13 -2.62 -23.90
CA ALA A 38 -8.64 -1.50 -24.66
C ALA A 38 -10.08 -1.79 -25.11
N ALA A 39 -10.99 -0.83 -24.98
CA ALA A 39 -12.42 -1.03 -25.30
C ALA A 39 -12.68 -1.62 -26.71
N PRO A 40 -11.92 -1.26 -27.78
CA PRO A 40 -12.12 -1.87 -29.10
C PRO A 40 -11.58 -3.29 -29.26
N LEU A 41 -10.71 -3.74 -28.35
CA LEU A 41 -10.03 -5.04 -28.40
C LEU A 41 -10.50 -6.00 -27.30
N SER A 42 -11.18 -5.48 -26.28
CA SER A 42 -11.52 -6.27 -25.12
C SER A 42 -12.65 -7.26 -25.42
N CYS A 43 -12.51 -8.46 -24.86
CA CYS A 43 -13.49 -9.51 -25.01
C CYS A 43 -14.81 -9.11 -24.31
N PRO A 44 -15.99 -9.49 -24.84
CA PRO A 44 -17.28 -9.25 -24.16
C PRO A 44 -17.33 -9.79 -22.72
N CYS A 45 -16.51 -10.79 -22.39
CA CYS A 45 -16.41 -11.33 -21.04
C CYS A 45 -15.86 -10.37 -19.99
N VAL A 46 -15.24 -9.27 -20.43
CA VAL A 46 -14.77 -8.20 -19.55
C VAL A 46 -15.64 -6.95 -19.74
N GLU A 47 -16.87 -7.09 -20.25
CA GLU A 47 -17.80 -5.96 -20.33
C GLU A 47 -18.12 -5.39 -18.93
N GLY A 48 -18.04 -4.06 -18.78
CA GLY A 48 -18.16 -3.39 -17.48
C GLY A 48 -16.90 -3.44 -16.60
N TYR A 49 -15.85 -4.15 -17.03
CA TYR A 49 -14.56 -4.25 -16.34
C TYR A 49 -13.43 -4.24 -17.36
N ALA A 50 -12.63 -3.18 -17.49
CA ALA A 50 -11.54 -3.08 -18.48
C ALA A 50 -11.98 -2.75 -19.91
N GLN A 51 -12.53 -1.53 -20.04
CA GLN A 51 -12.85 -0.86 -21.30
C GLN A 51 -12.02 0.43 -21.42
N ARG A 52 -10.69 0.27 -21.46
CA ARG A 52 -9.75 1.40 -21.50
C ARG A 52 -9.91 2.20 -22.79
N LYS A 53 -10.05 3.51 -22.66
CA LYS A 53 -10.27 4.47 -23.76
C LYS A 53 -8.98 5.23 -24.06
N TYR A 54 -8.15 4.65 -24.92
CA TYR A 54 -6.85 5.20 -25.28
C TYR A 54 -6.93 6.43 -26.19
N GLU A 55 -8.08 6.71 -26.77
CA GLU A 55 -8.35 7.94 -27.53
C GLU A 55 -8.15 9.18 -26.64
N VAL A 56 -8.54 9.10 -25.36
CA VAL A 56 -8.34 10.19 -24.38
C VAL A 56 -6.85 10.47 -24.14
N LEU A 57 -6.03 9.41 -24.12
CA LEU A 57 -4.58 9.56 -24.06
C LEU A 57 -4.02 10.13 -25.37
N GLY A 58 -4.54 9.68 -26.52
CA GLY A 58 -4.16 10.19 -27.84
C GLY A 58 -4.39 11.69 -27.98
N ASP A 59 -5.58 12.17 -27.58
CA ASP A 59 -5.94 13.59 -27.60
C ASP A 59 -5.02 14.41 -26.69
N TYR A 60 -4.77 13.92 -25.48
CA TYR A 60 -3.82 14.56 -24.55
C TYR A 60 -2.40 14.62 -25.12
N LEU A 61 -1.89 13.53 -25.70
CA LEU A 61 -0.57 13.52 -26.32
C LEU A 61 -0.50 14.47 -27.51
N ALA A 62 -1.58 14.59 -28.30
CA ALA A 62 -1.63 15.52 -29.42
C ALA A 62 -1.52 16.98 -28.96
N GLU A 63 -2.22 17.33 -27.87
CA GLU A 63 -2.13 18.64 -27.24
C GLU A 63 -0.73 18.91 -26.67
N ARG A 64 -0.18 17.97 -25.89
CA ARG A 64 1.12 18.15 -25.21
C ARG A 64 2.30 18.22 -26.17
N LEU A 65 2.25 17.46 -27.26
CA LEU A 65 3.33 17.40 -28.24
C LEU A 65 3.18 18.45 -29.34
N GLY A 66 2.05 19.16 -29.40
CA GLY A 66 1.76 20.12 -30.48
C GLY A 66 1.70 19.46 -31.87
N ARG A 67 1.42 18.15 -31.93
CA ARG A 67 1.47 17.33 -33.14
C ARG A 67 0.35 16.29 -33.13
N PRO A 68 -0.44 16.12 -34.21
CA PRO A 68 -1.55 15.17 -34.22
C PRO A 68 -1.12 13.75 -33.89
N VAL A 69 -1.90 13.05 -33.06
CA VAL A 69 -1.69 11.63 -32.70
C VAL A 69 -2.81 10.80 -33.33
N GLN A 70 -2.44 9.86 -34.19
CA GLN A 70 -3.36 8.89 -34.77
C GLN A 70 -3.36 7.62 -33.90
N VAL A 71 -4.47 7.34 -33.23
CA VAL A 71 -4.65 6.12 -32.41
C VAL A 71 -5.21 5.01 -33.30
N LEU A 72 -4.52 3.87 -33.35
CA LEU A 72 -4.93 2.67 -34.08
C LEU A 72 -5.03 1.49 -33.11
N PHE A 73 -6.10 0.72 -33.18
CA PHE A 73 -6.29 -0.47 -32.35
C PHE A 73 -6.03 -1.72 -33.19
N SER A 74 -5.21 -2.64 -32.69
CA SER A 74 -4.92 -3.91 -33.37
C SER A 74 -4.41 -4.94 -32.36
N GLU A 75 -4.74 -6.21 -32.56
CA GLU A 75 -4.20 -7.32 -31.75
C GLU A 75 -2.74 -7.65 -32.08
N SER A 76 -2.23 -7.16 -33.22
CA SER A 76 -0.86 -7.41 -33.69
C SER A 76 -0.25 -6.21 -34.42
N LEU A 77 1.07 -5.99 -34.28
CA LEU A 77 1.77 -4.98 -35.09
C LEU A 77 1.83 -5.35 -36.58
N VAL A 78 1.84 -6.65 -36.89
CA VAL A 78 1.84 -7.14 -38.29
C VAL A 78 0.55 -6.68 -38.97
N LEU A 79 -0.60 -6.95 -38.33
CA LEU A 79 -1.92 -6.56 -38.82
C LEU A 79 -2.08 -5.04 -38.89
N ALA A 80 -1.64 -4.33 -37.84
CA ALA A 80 -1.70 -2.88 -37.78
C ALA A 80 -1.03 -2.24 -39.01
N LYS A 81 0.14 -2.75 -39.44
CA LYS A 81 0.86 -2.25 -40.62
C LYS A 81 0.16 -2.62 -41.93
N SER A 82 -0.26 -3.87 -42.10
CA SER A 82 -0.86 -4.33 -43.35
C SER A 82 -2.22 -3.70 -43.62
N GLU A 83 -3.08 -3.58 -42.60
CA GLU A 83 -4.46 -3.10 -42.75
C GLU A 83 -4.52 -1.58 -42.89
N ASN A 84 -3.70 -0.86 -42.13
CA ASN A 84 -3.70 0.61 -42.15
C ASN A 84 -2.72 1.20 -43.16
N LYS A 85 -1.97 0.36 -43.89
CA LYS A 85 -0.96 0.76 -44.88
C LYS A 85 0.08 1.76 -44.32
N ILE A 86 0.38 1.66 -43.03
CA ILE A 86 1.37 2.51 -42.35
C ILE A 86 2.77 1.90 -42.49
N GLN A 87 3.76 2.73 -42.81
CA GLN A 87 5.15 2.29 -42.98
C GLN A 87 5.88 2.16 -41.63
N THR A 88 5.59 3.06 -40.70
CA THR A 88 6.23 3.17 -39.39
C THR A 88 5.20 3.30 -38.28
N VAL A 89 5.56 2.85 -37.09
CA VAL A 89 4.78 2.99 -35.86
C VAL A 89 5.65 3.76 -34.87
N ASP A 90 5.11 4.83 -34.29
CA ASP A 90 5.89 5.72 -33.43
C ASP A 90 5.78 5.31 -31.97
N ILE A 91 4.55 5.03 -31.51
CA ILE A 91 4.24 4.60 -30.15
C ILE A 91 3.50 3.26 -30.23
N VAL A 92 3.85 2.32 -29.34
CA VAL A 92 3.07 1.08 -29.15
C VAL A 92 2.69 0.96 -27.69
N ILE A 93 1.42 0.74 -27.38
CA ILE A 93 0.97 0.45 -26.02
C ILE A 93 0.31 -0.92 -26.00
N GLY A 94 0.88 -1.86 -25.28
CA GLY A 94 0.31 -3.21 -25.21
C GLY A 94 1.05 -4.09 -24.24
N LYS A 95 0.67 -5.36 -24.20
CA LYS A 95 1.35 -6.34 -23.36
C LYS A 95 2.82 -6.49 -23.75
N ASP A 96 3.73 -6.29 -22.79
CA ASP A 96 5.18 -6.18 -23.04
C ASP A 96 5.74 -7.31 -23.92
N SER A 97 5.47 -8.57 -23.54
CA SER A 97 5.97 -9.75 -24.26
C SER A 97 5.42 -9.87 -25.68
N VAL A 98 4.13 -9.57 -25.87
CA VAL A 98 3.48 -9.62 -27.19
C VAL A 98 4.02 -8.53 -28.11
N VAL A 99 4.16 -7.31 -27.61
CA VAL A 99 4.72 -6.18 -28.38
C VAL A 99 6.15 -6.50 -28.83
N ARG A 100 7.00 -7.01 -27.93
CA ARG A 100 8.39 -7.39 -28.28
C ARG A 100 8.44 -8.51 -29.30
N PHE A 101 7.60 -9.52 -29.14
CA PHE A 101 7.50 -10.64 -30.07
C PHE A 101 7.12 -10.17 -31.47
N ASP A 102 6.08 -9.34 -31.59
CA ASP A 102 5.63 -8.82 -32.87
C ASP A 102 6.62 -7.84 -33.51
N ALA A 103 7.21 -6.94 -32.71
CA ALA A 103 8.25 -6.00 -33.15
C ALA A 103 9.45 -6.73 -33.78
N SER A 104 9.83 -7.90 -33.24
CA SER A 104 10.88 -8.74 -33.81
C SER A 104 10.50 -9.33 -35.17
N LYS A 105 9.23 -9.75 -35.35
CA LYS A 105 8.73 -10.31 -36.62
C LYS A 105 8.71 -9.29 -37.75
N ILE A 106 8.35 -8.04 -37.45
CA ILE A 106 8.32 -6.96 -38.44
C ILE A 106 9.65 -6.19 -38.56
N GLN A 107 10.69 -6.65 -37.86
CA GLN A 107 12.03 -6.04 -37.83
C GLN A 107 12.02 -4.55 -37.47
N GLN A 108 11.10 -4.14 -36.61
CA GLN A 108 10.96 -2.76 -36.15
C GLN A 108 11.18 -2.72 -34.64
N PRO A 109 12.43 -2.60 -34.18
CA PRO A 109 12.72 -2.68 -32.76
C PRO A 109 12.13 -1.49 -32.00
N VAL A 110 11.69 -1.76 -30.78
CA VAL A 110 11.06 -0.78 -29.89
C VAL A 110 11.82 -0.64 -28.58
N ASN A 111 11.76 0.54 -27.97
CA ASN A 111 12.23 0.83 -26.62
C ASN A 111 11.03 0.97 -25.70
N ALA A 112 11.04 0.25 -24.59
CA ALA A 112 10.02 0.42 -23.56
C ALA A 112 10.33 1.69 -22.77
N ILE A 113 9.33 2.54 -22.54
CA ILE A 113 9.50 3.86 -21.90
C ILE A 113 8.70 4.01 -20.59
N ALA A 114 7.50 3.42 -20.52
CA ALA A 114 6.66 3.47 -19.32
C ALA A 114 5.77 2.23 -19.20
N ARG A 115 5.31 1.90 -18.00
CA ARG A 115 4.35 0.83 -17.73
C ARG A 115 3.07 1.39 -17.14
N LEU A 116 1.92 0.95 -17.64
CA LEU A 116 0.62 1.34 -17.10
C LEU A 116 0.31 0.51 -15.86
N THR A 117 -0.05 1.17 -14.76
CA THR A 117 -0.50 0.50 -13.54
C THR A 117 -1.94 -0.02 -13.68
N GLY A 118 -2.25 -1.17 -13.08
CA GLY A 118 -3.62 -1.63 -12.89
C GLY A 118 -4.38 -0.81 -11.84
N LYS A 119 -5.65 -1.16 -11.59
CA LYS A 119 -6.43 -0.60 -10.46
C LYS A 119 -5.88 -1.00 -9.08
N ASP A 120 -5.05 -2.04 -9.07
CA ASP A 120 -4.29 -2.53 -7.91
C ASP A 120 -2.93 -1.84 -7.75
N GLY A 121 -2.56 -0.93 -8.66
CA GLY A 121 -1.27 -0.24 -8.65
C GLY A 121 -0.10 -1.06 -9.23
N LEU A 122 -0.32 -2.33 -9.61
CA LEU A 122 0.74 -3.20 -10.13
C LEU A 122 0.97 -2.96 -11.63
N THR A 123 2.20 -3.21 -12.08
CA THR A 123 2.60 -3.13 -13.51
C THR A 123 2.82 -4.50 -14.14
N THR A 124 2.44 -5.55 -13.43
CA THR A 124 2.66 -6.94 -13.79
C THR A 124 1.34 -7.70 -13.88
N GLN A 125 1.39 -8.85 -14.54
CA GLN A 125 0.30 -9.83 -14.61
C GLN A 125 0.87 -11.24 -14.40
N TYR A 126 0.03 -12.23 -14.14
CA TYR A 126 0.44 -13.63 -14.01
C TYR A 126 -0.53 -14.55 -14.74
N GLY A 127 -0.13 -15.79 -15.00
CA GLY A 127 -1.00 -16.84 -15.51
C GLY A 127 -1.74 -17.51 -14.35
N MET A 128 -3.04 -17.77 -14.50
CA MET A 128 -3.86 -18.55 -13.60
C MET A 128 -4.05 -19.95 -14.17
N ILE A 129 -3.74 -20.97 -13.37
CA ILE A 129 -3.91 -22.37 -13.74
C ILE A 129 -5.30 -22.80 -13.27
N LEU A 130 -6.16 -23.10 -14.24
CA LEU A 130 -7.55 -23.46 -14.05
C LEU A 130 -7.78 -24.94 -14.24
N VAL A 131 -8.70 -25.48 -13.46
CA VAL A 131 -9.34 -26.79 -13.67
C VAL A 131 -10.85 -26.62 -13.49
N ARG A 132 -11.64 -27.64 -13.85
CA ARG A 132 -13.06 -27.67 -13.49
C ARG A 132 -13.24 -27.61 -11.97
N HIS A 133 -14.33 -26.99 -11.54
CA HIS A 133 -14.63 -26.85 -10.12
C HIS A 133 -14.69 -28.20 -9.39
N ASP A 134 -15.30 -29.21 -10.02
CA ASP A 134 -15.45 -30.57 -9.49
C ASP A 134 -14.23 -31.48 -9.76
N ASP A 135 -13.16 -30.97 -10.38
CA ASP A 135 -11.92 -31.73 -10.55
C ASP A 135 -11.25 -32.00 -9.19
N SER A 136 -10.55 -33.13 -9.05
CA SER A 136 -9.84 -33.49 -7.82
C SER A 136 -8.54 -32.71 -7.59
N ALA A 137 -7.88 -32.15 -8.62
CA ALA A 137 -6.54 -31.56 -8.54
C ALA A 137 -6.49 -30.27 -7.71
N GLN A 138 -5.76 -30.25 -6.59
CA GLN A 138 -5.70 -29.08 -5.69
C GLN A 138 -4.44 -28.23 -5.90
N LYS A 139 -3.39 -28.79 -6.51
CA LYS A 139 -2.08 -28.13 -6.72
C LYS A 139 -1.47 -28.55 -8.05
N ILE A 140 -0.45 -27.81 -8.52
CA ILE A 140 0.22 -28.09 -9.80
C ILE A 140 0.72 -29.54 -9.91
N SER A 141 1.31 -30.09 -8.85
CA SER A 141 1.85 -31.47 -8.89
C SER A 141 0.80 -32.56 -9.12
N ASP A 142 -0.48 -32.25 -8.92
CA ASP A 142 -1.60 -33.15 -9.23
C ASP A 142 -1.90 -33.22 -10.74
N LEU A 143 -1.37 -32.27 -11.54
CA LEU A 143 -1.60 -32.18 -12.98
C LEU A 143 -0.74 -33.14 -13.82
N ASN A 144 -0.03 -34.08 -13.18
CA ASN A 144 0.69 -35.12 -13.93
C ASN A 144 -0.28 -35.98 -14.74
N GLY A 145 -0.06 -36.04 -16.06
CA GLY A 145 -0.93 -36.74 -17.00
C GLY A 145 -2.21 -35.98 -17.37
N TYR A 146 -2.36 -34.72 -16.97
CA TYR A 146 -3.44 -33.85 -17.46
C TYR A 146 -3.13 -33.35 -18.87
N ARG A 147 -4.18 -33.12 -19.67
CA ARG A 147 -4.07 -32.29 -20.88
C ARG A 147 -4.05 -30.82 -20.45
N ILE A 148 -3.03 -30.08 -20.87
CA ILE A 148 -2.83 -28.69 -20.44
C ILE A 148 -2.88 -27.77 -21.65
N PHE A 149 -3.81 -26.83 -21.64
CA PHE A 149 -3.96 -25.79 -22.64
C PHE A 149 -3.17 -24.54 -22.24
N PHE A 150 -2.11 -24.25 -22.99
CA PHE A 150 -1.26 -23.08 -22.78
C PHE A 150 -1.69 -21.92 -23.68
N GLY A 151 -1.26 -20.70 -23.33
CA GLY A 151 -1.39 -19.56 -24.25
C GLY A 151 -0.36 -19.58 -25.38
N PRO A 152 -0.46 -18.66 -26.36
CA PRO A 152 0.50 -18.55 -27.44
C PRO A 152 1.90 -18.20 -26.91
N ALA A 153 2.94 -18.57 -27.67
CA ALA A 153 4.33 -18.35 -27.27
C ALA A 153 4.70 -16.88 -27.01
N ALA A 154 3.95 -15.94 -27.59
CA ALA A 154 4.10 -14.50 -27.37
C ALA A 154 3.60 -14.04 -25.98
N ALA A 155 2.79 -14.85 -25.29
CA ALA A 155 2.16 -14.53 -24.03
C ALA A 155 2.90 -15.16 -22.84
N ASP A 156 3.93 -14.48 -22.34
CA ASP A 156 4.84 -15.00 -21.30
C ASP A 156 4.13 -15.62 -20.08
N GLU A 157 3.12 -14.97 -19.52
CA GLU A 157 2.37 -15.42 -18.34
C GLU A 157 1.59 -16.72 -18.59
N LYS A 158 1.11 -16.93 -19.81
CA LYS A 158 0.36 -18.14 -20.20
C LYS A 158 1.24 -19.24 -20.79
N HIS A 159 2.46 -18.91 -21.18
CA HIS A 159 3.35 -19.82 -21.90
C HIS A 159 4.66 -20.02 -21.16
N LYS A 160 5.61 -19.08 -21.26
CA LYS A 160 6.95 -19.22 -20.68
C LYS A 160 6.92 -19.41 -19.15
N ALA A 161 6.28 -18.49 -18.43
CA ALA A 161 6.18 -18.52 -16.97
C ALA A 161 5.40 -19.75 -16.47
N ALA A 162 4.43 -20.20 -17.27
CA ALA A 162 3.71 -21.44 -16.99
C ALA A 162 4.62 -22.66 -17.15
N LEU A 163 5.31 -22.82 -18.29
CA LEU A 163 6.25 -23.93 -18.49
C LEU A 163 7.31 -23.99 -17.38
N GLU A 164 7.83 -22.84 -16.94
CA GLU A 164 8.75 -22.73 -15.82
C GLU A 164 8.14 -23.20 -14.49
N LEU A 165 6.91 -22.79 -14.18
CA LEU A 165 6.18 -23.24 -12.98
C LEU A 165 5.94 -24.76 -12.99
N PHE A 166 5.43 -25.31 -14.09
CA PHE A 166 5.13 -26.74 -14.21
C PHE A 166 6.41 -27.57 -14.10
N LYS A 167 7.50 -27.14 -14.75
CA LYS A 167 8.82 -27.77 -14.61
C LYS A 167 9.33 -27.74 -13.17
N LYS A 168 9.22 -26.59 -12.49
CA LYS A 168 9.64 -26.42 -11.08
C LYS A 168 8.86 -27.34 -10.13
N GLN A 169 7.61 -27.64 -10.45
CA GLN A 169 6.73 -28.50 -9.65
C GLN A 169 6.78 -29.98 -10.07
N GLY A 170 7.69 -30.35 -10.98
CA GLY A 170 7.89 -31.74 -11.41
C GLY A 170 6.72 -32.33 -12.21
N VAL A 171 5.96 -31.49 -12.93
CA VAL A 171 4.89 -31.96 -13.83
C VAL A 171 5.48 -32.27 -15.20
N THR A 172 5.19 -33.46 -15.72
CA THR A 172 5.61 -33.85 -17.06
C THR A 172 4.67 -33.23 -18.10
N ILE A 173 5.21 -32.39 -18.99
CA ILE A 173 4.47 -31.71 -20.05
C ILE A 173 4.73 -32.45 -21.38
N SER A 174 3.70 -32.59 -22.21
CA SER A 174 3.82 -33.15 -23.58
C SER A 174 4.83 -32.35 -24.42
N GLU A 175 5.61 -33.04 -25.26
CA GLU A 175 6.52 -32.39 -26.22
C GLU A 175 5.76 -31.51 -27.23
N LYS A 176 4.53 -31.90 -27.58
CA LYS A 176 3.62 -31.09 -28.40
C LYS A 176 2.63 -30.38 -27.49
N LEU A 177 2.82 -29.06 -27.34
CA LEU A 177 1.93 -28.20 -26.54
C LEU A 177 0.60 -27.97 -27.24
N GLU A 178 -0.49 -28.03 -26.48
CA GLU A 178 -1.82 -27.58 -26.92
C GLU A 178 -1.96 -26.08 -26.63
N ILE A 179 -2.25 -25.28 -27.67
CA ILE A 179 -2.25 -23.82 -27.60
C ILE A 179 -3.67 -23.28 -27.80
N SER A 180 -4.10 -22.42 -26.88
CA SER A 180 -5.32 -21.63 -26.96
C SER A 180 -4.96 -20.15 -27.11
N GLU A 181 -5.33 -19.56 -28.25
CA GLU A 181 -5.01 -18.16 -28.55
C GLU A 181 -5.68 -17.22 -27.54
N ALA A 182 -7.00 -17.32 -27.38
CA ALA A 182 -7.75 -16.54 -26.40
C ALA A 182 -7.85 -17.23 -25.03
N CYS A 183 -7.98 -16.42 -23.97
CA CYS A 183 -8.19 -16.93 -22.61
C CYS A 183 -9.52 -17.70 -22.47
N SER A 184 -10.57 -17.24 -23.16
CA SER A 184 -11.87 -17.91 -23.22
C SER A 184 -11.75 -19.31 -23.82
N ASP A 185 -10.92 -19.50 -24.85
CA ASP A 185 -10.85 -20.76 -25.58
C ASP A 185 -10.28 -21.89 -24.71
N GLY A 186 -9.19 -21.61 -23.99
CA GLY A 186 -8.59 -22.60 -23.08
C GLY A 186 -9.54 -22.95 -21.93
N ALA A 187 -10.24 -21.95 -21.39
CA ALA A 187 -11.23 -22.15 -20.35
C ALA A 187 -12.45 -22.96 -20.84
N CYS A 188 -12.99 -22.66 -22.02
CA CYS A 188 -14.05 -23.43 -22.66
C CYS A 188 -13.63 -24.88 -22.91
N GLN A 189 -12.41 -25.12 -23.41
CA GLN A 189 -11.91 -26.48 -23.66
C GLN A 189 -11.84 -27.33 -22.38
N VAL A 190 -11.50 -26.72 -21.23
CA VAL A 190 -11.54 -27.41 -19.93
C VAL A 190 -12.97 -27.77 -19.54
N VAL A 191 -13.94 -26.90 -19.79
CA VAL A 191 -15.37 -27.17 -19.52
C VAL A 191 -15.92 -28.25 -20.46
N ASP A 192 -15.67 -28.12 -21.75
CA ASP A 192 -16.20 -28.97 -22.83
C ASP A 192 -15.70 -30.42 -22.75
N LEU A 193 -14.48 -30.63 -22.22
CA LEU A 193 -13.92 -31.97 -22.02
C LEU A 193 -14.61 -32.78 -20.91
N GLY A 194 -15.54 -32.18 -20.15
CA GLY A 194 -16.35 -32.91 -19.19
C GLY A 194 -15.49 -33.48 -18.05
N ALA A 195 -15.66 -34.78 -17.76
CA ALA A 195 -14.90 -35.50 -16.73
C ALA A 195 -13.43 -35.81 -17.13
N GLY A 196 -12.94 -35.28 -18.25
CA GLY A 196 -11.55 -35.42 -18.66
C GLY A 196 -10.60 -34.61 -17.77
N LYS A 197 -9.44 -35.18 -17.45
CA LYS A 197 -8.35 -34.48 -16.71
C LYS A 197 -7.73 -33.40 -17.57
N ALA A 198 -8.22 -32.17 -17.45
CA ALA A 198 -7.79 -31.02 -18.23
C ALA A 198 -7.53 -29.80 -17.36
N ALA A 199 -6.54 -29.01 -17.76
CA ALA A 199 -6.23 -27.73 -17.15
C ALA A 199 -5.95 -26.69 -18.24
N ALA A 200 -6.13 -25.40 -17.92
CA ALA A 200 -5.78 -24.31 -18.81
C ALA A 200 -5.00 -23.23 -18.07
N VAL A 201 -4.14 -22.51 -18.79
CA VAL A 201 -3.45 -21.33 -18.27
C VAL A 201 -4.03 -20.08 -18.95
N ILE A 202 -4.69 -19.23 -18.16
CA ILE A 202 -5.25 -17.97 -18.64
C ILE A 202 -4.58 -16.77 -17.97
N SER A 203 -4.61 -15.60 -18.59
CA SER A 203 -4.04 -14.39 -18.01
C SER A 203 -4.86 -13.90 -16.81
N SER A 204 -4.22 -13.32 -15.80
CA SER A 204 -4.88 -12.82 -14.59
C SER A 204 -5.93 -11.74 -14.87
N TYR A 205 -5.73 -10.91 -15.91
CA TYR A 205 -6.72 -9.91 -16.33
C TYR A 205 -8.06 -10.54 -16.78
N ALA A 206 -8.04 -11.83 -17.14
CA ALA A 206 -9.22 -12.56 -17.58
C ALA A 206 -9.95 -13.27 -16.42
N ALA A 207 -9.63 -12.94 -15.16
CA ALA A 207 -10.33 -13.43 -13.97
C ALA A 207 -11.87 -13.25 -14.02
N PRO A 208 -12.44 -12.17 -14.59
CA PRO A 208 -13.89 -12.04 -14.73
C PRO A 208 -14.58 -13.20 -15.48
N LEU A 209 -13.86 -13.93 -16.35
CA LEU A 209 -14.39 -15.15 -16.99
C LEU A 209 -14.91 -16.17 -15.97
N LEU A 210 -14.32 -16.21 -14.77
CA LEU A 210 -14.69 -17.15 -13.71
C LEU A 210 -16.02 -16.78 -13.02
N GLU A 211 -16.46 -15.52 -13.15
CA GLU A 211 -17.75 -15.04 -12.66
C GLU A 211 -18.89 -15.29 -13.67
N GLY A 212 -18.56 -15.84 -14.83
CA GLY A 212 -19.49 -16.21 -15.88
C GLY A 212 -19.37 -15.29 -17.10
N CYS A 213 -19.21 -15.89 -18.27
CA CYS A 213 -19.28 -15.21 -19.57
C CYS A 213 -19.77 -16.17 -20.64
N GLY A 214 -20.89 -15.84 -21.27
CA GLY A 214 -21.41 -16.56 -22.44
C GLY A 214 -21.51 -18.07 -22.21
N THR A 215 -20.46 -18.80 -22.60
CA THR A 215 -20.30 -20.25 -22.52
C THR A 215 -19.83 -20.78 -21.15
N ILE A 216 -19.08 -20.01 -20.37
CA ILE A 216 -18.58 -20.42 -19.05
C ILE A 216 -19.51 -19.87 -17.97
N LYS A 217 -20.02 -20.71 -17.07
CA LYS A 217 -20.86 -20.28 -15.95
C LYS A 217 -20.02 -20.08 -14.70
N LYS A 218 -20.52 -19.20 -13.82
CA LYS A 218 -19.96 -19.01 -12.48
C LYS A 218 -19.88 -20.35 -11.76
N GLY A 219 -18.68 -20.70 -11.31
CA GLY A 219 -18.43 -21.95 -10.59
C GLY A 219 -18.17 -23.16 -11.49
N ASP A 220 -18.05 -23.02 -12.82
CA ASP A 220 -17.62 -24.13 -13.69
C ASP A 220 -16.12 -24.42 -13.52
N LEU A 221 -15.33 -23.40 -13.18
CA LEU A 221 -13.87 -23.45 -13.11
C LEU A 221 -13.37 -22.96 -11.75
N ARG A 222 -12.18 -23.41 -11.36
CA ARG A 222 -11.44 -22.89 -10.19
C ARG A 222 -9.95 -22.76 -10.49
N VAL A 223 -9.32 -21.77 -9.86
CA VAL A 223 -7.87 -21.54 -9.92
C VAL A 223 -7.18 -22.42 -8.88
N ILE A 224 -6.09 -23.10 -9.26
CA ILE A 224 -5.31 -23.95 -8.33
C ILE A 224 -3.89 -23.44 -8.10
N ALA A 225 -3.42 -22.55 -8.96
CA ALA A 225 -2.10 -21.94 -8.86
C ALA A 225 -1.97 -20.72 -9.78
N GLN A 226 -0.89 -19.97 -9.57
CA GLN A 226 -0.53 -18.79 -10.34
C GLN A 226 0.95 -18.88 -10.75
N THR A 227 1.31 -18.35 -11.92
CA THR A 227 2.72 -18.23 -12.35
C THR A 227 3.42 -17.08 -11.62
N GLU A 228 4.75 -17.03 -11.74
CA GLU A 228 5.48 -15.80 -11.40
C GLU A 228 4.95 -14.62 -12.23
N PRO A 229 4.86 -13.41 -11.66
CA PRO A 229 4.42 -12.23 -12.40
C PRO A 229 5.40 -11.82 -13.50
N VAL A 230 4.86 -11.36 -14.63
CA VAL A 230 5.61 -10.81 -15.77
C VAL A 230 5.12 -9.39 -16.08
N PRO A 231 5.93 -8.54 -16.74
CA PRO A 231 5.50 -7.21 -17.15
C PRO A 231 4.20 -7.24 -17.97
N PHE A 232 3.31 -6.28 -17.71
CA PHE A 232 2.02 -6.19 -18.39
C PHE A 232 2.00 -5.04 -19.40
N VAL A 233 1.00 -4.15 -19.32
CA VAL A 233 0.78 -3.09 -20.31
C VAL A 233 1.91 -2.07 -20.24
N THR A 234 2.62 -1.95 -21.35
CA THR A 234 3.84 -1.18 -21.48
C THR A 234 3.72 -0.26 -22.70
N ALA A 235 4.10 1.00 -22.52
CA ALA A 235 4.29 1.96 -23.59
C ALA A 235 5.71 1.84 -24.15
N PHE A 236 5.80 1.85 -25.46
CA PHE A 236 7.02 1.75 -26.23
C PHE A 236 7.08 2.87 -27.26
N VAL A 237 8.31 3.24 -27.63
CA VAL A 237 8.61 4.09 -28.78
C VAL A 237 9.48 3.33 -29.78
N SER A 238 9.39 3.67 -31.07
CA SER A 238 10.27 3.10 -32.09
C SER A 238 11.74 3.44 -31.82
N LYS A 239 12.65 2.47 -31.93
CA LYS A 239 14.10 2.75 -31.83
C LYS A 239 14.63 3.64 -32.96
N SER A 240 13.88 3.77 -34.05
CA SER A 240 14.24 4.65 -35.17
C SER A 240 13.86 6.12 -34.93
N MET A 241 13.22 6.43 -33.81
CA MET A 241 12.84 7.79 -33.42
C MET A 241 14.05 8.55 -32.89
N ASP A 242 14.14 9.86 -33.15
CA ASP A 242 15.17 10.70 -32.55
C ASP A 242 14.98 10.81 -31.03
N ALA A 243 16.09 11.01 -30.32
CA ALA A 243 16.12 10.99 -28.85
C ALA A 243 15.25 12.10 -28.24
N GLU A 244 15.24 13.29 -28.84
CA GLU A 244 14.47 14.43 -28.34
C GLU A 244 12.96 14.15 -28.41
N THR A 245 12.47 13.66 -29.55
CA THR A 245 11.06 13.28 -29.71
C THR A 245 10.68 12.12 -28.81
N SER A 246 11.56 11.12 -28.68
CA SER A 246 11.37 9.99 -27.76
C SER A 246 11.23 10.45 -26.31
N GLU A 247 12.08 11.36 -25.85
CA GLU A 247 12.07 11.89 -24.48
C GLU A 247 10.82 12.74 -24.23
N LYS A 248 10.40 13.58 -25.19
CA LYS A 248 9.14 14.34 -25.10
C LYS A 248 7.93 13.42 -24.99
N ILE A 249 7.89 12.33 -25.75
CA ILE A 249 6.81 11.34 -25.69
C ILE A 249 6.82 10.61 -24.34
N GLU A 250 7.97 10.14 -23.87
CA GLU A 250 8.11 9.50 -22.56
C GLU A 250 7.61 10.44 -21.45
N GLN A 251 8.08 11.69 -21.45
CA GLN A 251 7.66 12.69 -20.48
C GLN A 251 6.16 12.96 -20.55
N ALA A 252 5.59 13.15 -21.74
CA ALA A 252 4.14 13.37 -21.89
C ALA A 252 3.35 12.16 -21.37
N ILE A 253 3.75 10.93 -21.70
CA ILE A 253 3.10 9.71 -21.20
C ILE A 253 3.17 9.62 -19.68
N LEU A 254 4.30 9.96 -19.05
CA LEU A 254 4.43 9.97 -17.59
C LEU A 254 3.60 11.09 -16.94
N GLU A 255 3.57 12.28 -17.54
CA GLU A 255 2.76 13.41 -17.06
C GLU A 255 1.26 13.17 -17.19
N SER A 256 0.84 12.27 -18.08
CA SER A 256 -0.56 11.86 -18.23
C SER A 256 -1.13 11.27 -16.94
N ALA A 257 -0.28 10.73 -16.06
CA ALA A 257 -0.66 10.25 -14.72
C ALA A 257 -1.26 11.34 -13.82
N GLN A 258 -1.00 12.62 -14.11
CA GLN A 258 -1.51 13.75 -13.33
C GLN A 258 -2.92 14.17 -13.74
N LYS A 259 -3.49 13.57 -14.80
CA LYS A 259 -4.78 13.93 -15.40
C LYS A 259 -5.88 12.94 -14.96
N PRO A 260 -6.80 13.33 -14.05
CA PRO A 260 -7.85 12.43 -13.56
C PRO A 260 -8.70 11.80 -14.66
N GLU A 261 -8.99 12.55 -15.72
CA GLU A 261 -9.74 12.10 -16.89
C GLU A 261 -9.02 10.95 -17.63
N ILE A 262 -7.69 10.98 -17.70
CA ILE A 262 -6.88 9.91 -18.29
C ILE A 262 -6.82 8.70 -17.36
N LEU A 263 -6.68 8.91 -16.05
CA LEU A 263 -6.69 7.82 -15.08
C LEU A 263 -8.02 7.03 -15.11
N LEU A 264 -9.13 7.77 -15.20
CA LEU A 264 -10.47 7.19 -15.34
C LEU A 264 -10.63 6.48 -16.69
N ALA A 265 -10.22 7.12 -17.79
CA ALA A 265 -10.31 6.54 -19.13
C ALA A 265 -9.47 5.27 -19.30
N LEU A 266 -8.30 5.20 -18.67
CA LEU A 266 -7.39 4.06 -18.73
C LEU A 266 -7.57 3.06 -17.59
N GLU A 267 -8.58 3.25 -16.73
CA GLU A 267 -8.87 2.35 -15.62
C GLU A 267 -7.63 1.97 -14.78
N THR A 268 -6.86 2.99 -14.39
CA THR A 268 -5.52 2.85 -13.80
C THR A 268 -5.42 3.64 -12.48
N LEU A 269 -4.66 3.13 -11.51
CA LEU A 269 -4.51 3.79 -10.20
C LEU A 269 -3.52 4.98 -10.26
N PHE A 270 -2.33 4.75 -10.82
CA PHE A 270 -1.26 5.76 -10.88
C PHE A 270 -0.91 6.18 -12.32
N GLY A 271 -1.60 5.68 -13.34
CA GLY A 271 -1.25 5.96 -14.73
C GLY A 271 0.02 5.22 -15.16
N PHE A 272 0.75 5.81 -16.11
CA PHE A 272 2.02 5.31 -16.58
C PHE A 272 3.15 5.68 -15.63
N VAL A 273 3.97 4.69 -15.25
CA VAL A 273 5.16 4.84 -14.39
C VAL A 273 6.43 4.46 -15.16
N LYS A 274 7.58 5.00 -14.76
CA LYS A 274 8.85 4.79 -15.46
C LYS A 274 9.31 3.33 -15.40
N ILE A 275 9.92 2.85 -16.48
CA ILE A 275 10.56 1.52 -16.52
C ILE A 275 11.98 1.66 -16.04
N GLU A 276 12.25 1.30 -14.79
CA GLU A 276 13.63 1.23 -14.32
C GLU A 276 14.36 0.05 -15.01
N GLN A 277 15.61 0.30 -15.45
CA GLN A 277 16.44 -0.67 -16.15
C GLN A 277 16.65 -1.91 -15.28
N THR A 278 16.08 -3.03 -15.72
CA THR A 278 16.13 -4.32 -15.05
C THR A 278 17.48 -5.02 -15.27
N GLU A 279 18.44 -4.78 -14.37
CA GLU A 279 19.42 -5.81 -13.95
C GLU A 279 19.23 -6.01 -12.44
N GLN A 280 18.82 -7.23 -12.05
CA GLN A 280 18.84 -7.75 -10.68
C GLN A 280 18.66 -6.73 -9.55
N VAL A 281 17.60 -5.94 -9.59
CA VAL A 281 17.04 -5.44 -8.35
C VAL A 281 16.11 -6.56 -7.89
N LYS A 282 16.58 -7.37 -6.93
CA LYS A 282 15.69 -7.68 -5.81
C LYS A 282 15.18 -6.32 -5.38
N ILE A 283 14.03 -5.88 -5.90
CA ILE A 283 13.27 -4.87 -5.23
C ILE A 283 12.83 -5.63 -3.99
N LYS A 284 13.70 -5.58 -2.97
CA LYS A 284 13.21 -5.32 -1.64
C LYS A 284 12.29 -4.15 -1.90
N LEU A 285 10.97 -4.40 -1.94
CA LEU A 285 10.02 -3.36 -1.66
C LEU A 285 10.51 -2.90 -0.29
N VAL A 286 11.38 -1.91 -0.30
CA VAL A 286 11.55 -1.02 0.81
C VAL A 286 10.21 -0.31 0.77
N ASN A 287 9.19 -0.99 1.32
CA ASN A 287 7.93 -0.40 1.64
C ASN A 287 8.27 0.51 2.80
N SER A 288 8.93 1.64 2.49
CA SER A 288 9.38 2.59 3.50
C SER A 288 8.21 3.38 4.04
N ALA A 289 7.00 2.86 3.94
CA ALA A 289 5.81 3.40 4.54
C ALA A 289 5.74 2.93 5.99
N TRP A 290 5.25 3.83 6.84
CA TRP A 290 4.83 3.55 8.19
C TRP A 290 3.33 3.90 8.27
N PRO A 291 2.48 3.12 7.59
CA PRO A 291 1.13 3.56 7.25
C PRO A 291 0.15 3.47 8.43
N GLN A 292 0.58 2.90 9.56
CA GLN A 292 -0.30 2.61 10.68
C GLN A 292 0.48 2.54 12.00
N TRP A 293 -0.27 2.29 13.08
CA TRP A 293 0.24 2.01 14.42
C TRP A 293 1.48 1.11 14.39
N ARG A 294 2.62 1.62 14.89
CA ARG A 294 3.89 0.88 14.99
C ARG A 294 4.36 0.22 13.67
N GLY A 295 4.09 0.87 12.54
CA GLY A 295 4.64 0.49 11.24
C GLY A 295 3.81 -0.53 10.48
N PRO A 296 4.32 -1.04 9.34
CA PRO A 296 3.52 -1.81 8.39
C PRO A 296 2.89 -3.07 8.99
N GLU A 297 3.57 -3.71 9.95
CA GLU A 297 3.13 -4.95 10.60
C GLU A 297 2.73 -4.75 12.08
N ARG A 298 2.59 -3.51 12.55
CA ARG A 298 2.27 -3.13 13.94
C ARG A 298 3.23 -3.66 15.03
N ASN A 299 4.43 -4.07 14.63
CA ASN A 299 5.44 -4.68 15.48
C ASN A 299 6.62 -3.75 15.80
N GLY A 300 6.62 -2.50 15.30
CA GLY A 300 7.71 -1.54 15.48
C GLY A 300 8.96 -1.86 14.66
N LEU A 301 8.87 -2.78 13.69
CA LEU A 301 9.99 -3.15 12.84
C LEU A 301 9.90 -2.49 11.47
N CYS A 302 11.07 -2.15 10.96
CA CYS A 302 11.36 -1.80 9.57
C CYS A 302 12.62 -2.55 9.16
N ASP A 303 12.94 -2.57 7.88
CA ASP A 303 14.15 -3.24 7.38
C ASP A 303 14.96 -2.38 6.40
N TRP A 304 14.68 -1.06 6.40
CA TRP A 304 15.15 -0.14 5.38
C TRP A 304 15.87 1.10 5.89
N LEU A 305 15.97 1.29 7.21
CA LEU A 305 16.63 2.48 7.74
C LEU A 305 18.13 2.45 7.48
N SER A 306 18.63 3.57 6.97
CA SER A 306 20.07 3.80 6.83
C SER A 306 20.75 3.98 8.18
N VAL A 307 22.09 3.93 8.17
CA VAL A 307 22.88 4.12 9.38
C VAL A 307 22.77 5.56 9.87
N PRO A 308 22.32 5.79 11.12
CA PRO A 308 22.34 7.10 11.72
C PRO A 308 23.76 7.68 11.71
N PRO A 309 23.93 8.96 11.38
CA PRO A 309 25.23 9.61 11.45
C PRO A 309 25.73 9.66 12.90
N ASP A 310 27.04 9.53 13.08
CA ASP A 310 27.71 9.67 14.39
C ASP A 310 27.56 11.09 14.97
N THR A 311 27.22 12.07 14.13
CA THR A 311 27.10 13.49 14.50
C THR A 311 25.68 13.90 14.94
N GLY A 312 24.77 12.95 15.12
CA GLY A 312 23.35 13.20 15.41
C GLY A 312 22.52 13.49 14.15
N LEU A 313 21.20 13.35 14.28
CA LEU A 313 20.21 13.49 13.22
C LEU A 313 19.91 14.97 12.92
N PRO A 314 20.20 15.48 11.72
CA PRO A 314 19.82 16.85 11.36
C PRO A 314 18.29 17.01 11.30
N LEU A 315 17.79 18.13 11.86
CA LEU A 315 16.42 18.58 11.69
C LEU A 315 16.20 19.04 10.24
N LYS A 316 15.28 18.41 9.53
CA LYS A 316 14.94 18.74 8.13
C LYS A 316 13.90 19.85 8.05
N TRP A 317 12.82 19.70 8.83
CA TRP A 317 11.77 20.70 8.95
C TRP A 317 10.98 20.48 10.25
N GLU A 318 10.26 21.50 10.66
CA GLU A 318 9.31 21.43 11.77
C GLU A 318 8.01 22.16 11.42
N VAL A 319 6.89 21.66 11.95
CA VAL A 319 5.55 22.23 11.75
C VAL A 319 4.88 22.38 13.11
N PRO A 320 4.39 23.59 13.45
CA PRO A 320 3.60 23.79 14.66
C PRO A 320 2.22 23.12 14.51
N LEU A 321 1.79 22.47 15.58
CA LEU A 321 0.45 21.93 15.77
C LEU A 321 -0.36 22.91 16.63
N GLN A 322 -1.69 22.97 16.47
CA GLN A 322 -2.51 23.94 17.20
C GLN A 322 -2.92 23.44 18.58
N GLY A 323 -2.90 22.12 18.79
CA GLY A 323 -3.14 21.48 20.09
C GLY A 323 -2.09 20.43 20.40
N GLU A 324 -2.26 19.77 21.55
CA GLU A 324 -1.33 18.74 22.03
C GLU A 324 -1.75 17.35 21.53
N PRO A 325 -1.13 16.80 20.48
CA PRO A 325 -1.47 15.48 19.95
C PRO A 325 -1.05 14.34 20.88
N ASN A 326 -1.92 13.33 20.99
CA ASN A 326 -1.62 12.05 21.65
C ASN A 326 -1.54 10.88 20.65
N ALA A 327 -2.03 11.07 19.42
CA ALA A 327 -1.99 10.07 18.37
C ALA A 327 -0.60 9.95 17.75
N GLY A 328 -0.17 8.73 17.46
CA GLY A 328 1.05 8.53 16.67
C GLY A 328 0.93 9.02 15.23
N VAL A 329 2.07 9.09 14.56
CA VAL A 329 2.18 9.54 13.16
C VAL A 329 2.00 8.35 12.21
N ALA A 330 1.35 8.58 11.07
CA ALA A 330 1.39 7.65 9.94
C ALA A 330 2.02 8.34 8.72
N VAL A 331 2.83 7.61 7.96
CA VAL A 331 3.49 8.14 6.76
C VAL A 331 3.42 7.12 5.64
N ALA A 332 2.87 7.53 4.49
CA ALA A 332 2.80 6.69 3.30
C ALA A 332 2.84 7.57 2.05
N ASP A 333 3.49 7.09 0.98
CA ASP A 333 3.50 7.73 -0.34
C ASP A 333 3.83 9.23 -0.33
N GLY A 334 4.81 9.60 0.50
CA GLY A 334 5.28 10.99 0.63
C GLY A 334 4.33 11.91 1.40
N ARG A 335 3.38 11.35 2.16
CA ARG A 335 2.41 12.10 2.96
C ARG A 335 2.49 11.69 4.43
N VAL A 336 2.45 12.69 5.31
CA VAL A 336 2.44 12.52 6.76
C VAL A 336 1.04 12.85 7.28
N PHE A 337 0.45 11.93 8.02
CA PHE A 337 -0.88 12.06 8.61
C PHE A 337 -0.76 12.19 10.13
N VAL A 338 -1.37 13.25 10.66
CA VAL A 338 -1.36 13.58 12.09
C VAL A 338 -2.76 13.95 12.53
N ALA A 339 -3.09 13.62 13.78
CA ALA A 339 -4.28 14.11 14.46
C ALA A 339 -3.86 15.02 15.61
N ASP A 340 -4.32 16.26 15.60
CA ASP A 340 -4.21 17.19 16.72
C ASP A 340 -5.56 17.87 16.99
N ARG A 341 -5.54 19.03 17.65
CA ARG A 341 -6.74 19.78 18.03
C ARG A 341 -6.68 21.19 17.50
N ASP A 342 -7.82 21.85 17.41
CA ASP A 342 -7.87 23.29 17.24
C ASP A 342 -7.44 24.04 18.52
N PHE A 343 -7.18 25.34 18.40
CA PHE A 343 -6.75 26.17 19.53
C PHE A 343 -7.76 26.24 20.69
N LEU A 344 -9.05 26.01 20.44
CA LEU A 344 -10.09 26.01 21.47
C LEU A 344 -10.29 24.64 22.12
N ASN A 345 -9.56 23.61 21.64
CA ASN A 345 -9.68 22.22 22.09
C ASN A 345 -11.13 21.69 22.01
N GLN A 346 -11.87 22.09 20.98
CA GLN A 346 -13.26 21.68 20.73
C GLN A 346 -13.42 20.82 19.46
N PHE A 347 -12.44 20.87 18.56
CA PHE A 347 -12.45 20.18 17.29
C PHE A 347 -11.20 19.32 17.14
N ASP A 348 -11.38 18.10 16.62
CA ASP A 348 -10.27 17.32 16.10
C ASP A 348 -9.82 17.94 14.77
N ARG A 349 -8.51 18.05 14.59
CA ARG A 349 -7.91 18.45 13.32
C ARG A 349 -7.05 17.30 12.80
N PHE A 350 -7.45 16.75 11.67
CA PHE A 350 -6.71 15.71 10.96
C PHE A 350 -5.97 16.36 9.79
N VAL A 351 -4.66 16.20 9.77
CA VAL A 351 -3.75 16.95 8.92
C VAL A 351 -2.99 16.00 8.01
N CYS A 352 -2.88 16.36 6.74
CA CYS A 352 -2.00 15.71 5.77
C CYS A 352 -0.94 16.71 5.31
N LEU A 353 0.33 16.35 5.51
CA LEU A 353 1.49 17.15 5.16
C LEU A 353 2.35 16.44 4.11
N ASN A 354 3.11 17.20 3.36
CA ASN A 354 4.17 16.67 2.51
C ASN A 354 5.31 16.13 3.39
N ALA A 355 5.70 14.87 3.21
CA ALA A 355 6.73 14.23 4.04
C ALA A 355 8.13 14.85 3.85
N ASP A 356 8.40 15.44 2.69
CA ASP A 356 9.70 16.02 2.39
C ASP A 356 9.81 17.49 2.80
N SER A 357 8.73 18.27 2.75
CA SER A 357 8.75 19.71 3.07
C SER A 357 8.01 20.13 4.35
N GLY A 358 7.12 19.28 4.88
CA GLY A 358 6.22 19.65 5.97
C GLY A 358 5.03 20.54 5.52
N GLU A 359 4.91 20.84 4.23
CA GLU A 359 3.85 21.69 3.71
C GLU A 359 2.46 21.06 3.91
N LEU A 360 1.49 21.86 4.34
CA LEU A 360 0.10 21.44 4.47
C LEU A 360 -0.50 21.14 3.09
N LEU A 361 -0.92 19.88 2.89
CA LEU A 361 -1.58 19.44 1.66
C LEU A 361 -3.10 19.55 1.78
N TRP A 362 -3.66 19.08 2.90
CA TRP A 362 -5.06 19.25 3.24
C TRP A 362 -5.28 19.03 4.74
N GLN A 363 -6.42 19.48 5.24
CA GLN A 363 -6.86 19.19 6.60
C GLN A 363 -8.37 18.99 6.66
N MET A 364 -8.81 18.24 7.67
CA MET A 364 -10.21 18.09 8.05
C MET A 364 -10.35 18.53 9.51
N VAL A 365 -11.35 19.37 9.80
CA VAL A 365 -11.64 19.86 11.15
C VAL A 365 -13.06 19.46 11.50
N VAL A 366 -13.23 18.70 12.59
CA VAL A 366 -14.52 18.10 12.96
C VAL A 366 -14.82 18.28 14.44
N PRO A 367 -16.08 18.51 14.84
CA PRO A 367 -16.43 18.66 16.24
C PRO A 367 -16.10 17.41 17.06
N ALA A 368 -15.46 17.62 18.20
CA ALA A 368 -15.12 16.58 19.16
C ALA A 368 -15.04 17.21 20.56
N ILE A 369 -16.18 17.75 21.00
CA ILE A 369 -16.31 18.51 22.24
C ILE A 369 -16.49 17.54 23.41
N GLY A 370 -15.71 17.73 24.46
CA GLY A 370 -15.83 16.98 25.71
C GLY A 370 -14.74 17.38 26.68
N ASP A 371 -14.56 16.55 27.70
CA ASP A 371 -13.56 16.76 28.76
C ASP A 371 -13.04 15.38 29.19
N LEU A 372 -12.02 14.88 28.48
CA LEU A 372 -11.38 13.60 28.77
C LEU A 372 -10.15 13.84 29.65
N ASP A 373 -9.86 12.89 30.52
CA ASP A 373 -8.59 12.87 31.24
C ASP A 373 -7.43 12.68 30.23
N TYR A 374 -6.30 13.36 30.45
CA TYR A 374 -5.19 13.53 29.50
C TYR A 374 -5.56 14.21 28.16
N GLY A 375 -6.63 15.01 28.15
CA GLY A 375 -6.99 15.89 27.04
C GLY A 375 -7.86 15.26 25.95
N ASN A 376 -8.45 16.09 25.10
CA ASN A 376 -9.48 15.66 24.14
C ASN A 376 -8.92 15.15 22.80
N SER A 377 -7.60 15.14 22.65
CA SER A 377 -6.91 14.70 21.43
C SER A 377 -7.21 13.26 21.08
N SER A 378 -7.34 12.98 19.79
CA SER A 378 -7.24 11.60 19.32
C SER A 378 -5.95 10.95 19.84
N ARG A 379 -6.07 9.68 20.21
CA ARG A 379 -4.97 8.82 20.69
C ARG A 379 -4.65 7.69 19.71
N SER A 380 -5.43 7.61 18.62
CA SER A 380 -5.32 6.55 17.62
C SER A 380 -4.47 7.01 16.45
N THR A 381 -3.41 6.26 16.16
CA THR A 381 -2.59 6.50 14.96
C THR A 381 -3.45 6.32 13.72
N PRO A 382 -3.40 7.27 12.75
CA PRO A 382 -4.09 7.11 11.48
C PRO A 382 -3.68 5.82 10.78
N LEU A 383 -4.61 5.22 10.05
CA LEU A 383 -4.35 4.06 9.22
C LEU A 383 -4.43 4.48 7.76
N VAL A 384 -3.42 4.16 6.96
CA VAL A 384 -3.36 4.45 5.53
C VAL A 384 -3.28 3.14 4.76
N GLN A 385 -4.13 2.96 3.75
CA GLN A 385 -3.98 1.87 2.81
C GLN A 385 -4.53 2.28 1.45
N ASN A 386 -3.69 2.15 0.42
CA ASN A 386 -4.01 2.56 -0.95
C ASN A 386 -4.46 4.03 -0.97
N ASP A 387 -5.60 4.35 -1.59
CA ASP A 387 -6.15 5.71 -1.67
C ASP A 387 -7.03 6.11 -0.47
N SER A 388 -6.99 5.37 0.63
CA SER A 388 -7.82 5.62 1.82
C SER A 388 -6.99 5.83 3.08
N VAL A 389 -7.40 6.82 3.88
CA VAL A 389 -6.89 7.06 5.24
C VAL A 389 -8.05 7.05 6.22
N TRP A 390 -7.89 6.31 7.31
CA TRP A 390 -8.85 6.23 8.41
C TRP A 390 -8.32 6.96 9.64
N PHE A 391 -9.15 7.84 10.17
CA PHE A 391 -8.92 8.53 11.43
C PHE A 391 -9.95 8.09 12.46
N GLN A 392 -9.55 7.99 13.73
CA GLN A 392 -10.45 7.73 14.84
C GLN A 392 -10.29 8.82 15.89
N SER A 393 -11.39 9.46 16.25
CA SER A 393 -11.49 10.42 17.36
C SER A 393 -11.53 9.69 18.70
N ALA A 394 -11.07 10.34 19.76
CA ALA A 394 -11.20 9.83 21.13
C ALA A 394 -12.67 9.59 21.54
N TYR A 395 -13.63 10.26 20.88
CA TYR A 395 -15.08 10.10 21.10
C TYR A 395 -15.75 9.13 20.11
N GLY A 396 -14.96 8.28 19.46
CA GLY A 396 -15.46 7.18 18.62
C GLY A 396 -15.97 7.57 17.24
N ASN A 397 -15.81 8.82 16.80
CA ASN A 397 -15.98 9.14 15.39
C ASN A 397 -14.86 8.48 14.58
N VAL A 398 -15.22 7.83 13.50
CA VAL A 398 -14.31 7.21 12.53
C VAL A 398 -14.59 7.82 11.17
N TYR A 399 -13.54 8.29 10.52
CA TYR A 399 -13.61 8.95 9.22
C TYR A 399 -12.76 8.18 8.24
N CYS A 400 -13.31 7.84 7.08
CA CYS A 400 -12.54 7.39 5.93
C CYS A 400 -12.45 8.54 4.93
N CYS A 401 -11.23 8.96 4.61
CA CYS A 401 -10.98 10.02 3.65
C CYS A 401 -10.10 9.52 2.52
N ARG A 402 -10.21 10.16 1.35
CA ARG A 402 -9.28 9.95 0.25
C ARG A 402 -7.90 10.52 0.61
N VAL A 403 -6.84 9.75 0.37
CA VAL A 403 -5.46 10.14 0.68
C VAL A 403 -5.03 11.42 -0.06
N LYS A 404 -5.42 11.54 -1.34
CA LYS A 404 -5.00 12.63 -2.22
C LYS A 404 -5.37 14.02 -1.72
N ASP A 405 -6.61 14.21 -1.25
CA ASP A 405 -7.20 15.53 -1.01
C ASP A 405 -8.07 15.61 0.26
N GLY A 406 -8.14 14.54 1.05
CA GLY A 406 -8.90 14.51 2.29
C GLY A 406 -10.41 14.46 2.10
N GLN A 407 -10.91 14.16 0.88
CA GLN A 407 -12.35 14.03 0.65
C GLN A 407 -12.92 12.96 1.57
N LEU A 408 -13.89 13.33 2.42
CA LEU A 408 -14.62 12.40 3.25
C LEU A 408 -15.42 11.42 2.38
N MET A 409 -15.08 10.13 2.46
CA MET A 409 -15.74 9.04 1.74
C MET A 409 -16.89 8.47 2.55
N TRP A 410 -16.68 8.24 3.84
CA TRP A 410 -17.72 7.86 4.80
C TRP A 410 -17.29 8.22 6.22
N GLN A 411 -18.28 8.32 7.12
CA GLN A 411 -18.06 8.48 8.55
C GLN A 411 -19.02 7.61 9.36
N SER A 412 -18.59 7.22 10.55
CA SER A 412 -19.41 6.48 11.52
C SER A 412 -19.03 6.90 12.94
N ASN A 413 -19.95 6.85 13.89
CA ASN A 413 -19.61 6.97 15.31
C ASN A 413 -19.85 5.61 15.97
N VAL A 414 -18.77 4.93 16.34
CA VAL A 414 -18.86 3.55 16.82
C VAL A 414 -19.44 3.45 18.23
N ILE A 415 -19.35 4.51 19.03
CA ILE A 415 -19.93 4.53 20.37
C ILE A 415 -21.45 4.65 20.29
N SER A 416 -21.96 5.60 19.50
CA SER A 416 -23.41 5.80 19.38
C SER A 416 -24.10 4.66 18.64
N GLN A 417 -23.42 4.01 17.68
CA GLN A 417 -23.98 2.90 16.93
C GLN A 417 -23.85 1.55 17.65
N TYR A 418 -22.75 1.32 18.36
CA TYR A 418 -22.38 -0.02 18.84
C TYR A 418 -22.00 -0.08 20.32
N GLY A 419 -21.55 1.03 20.90
CA GLY A 419 -21.01 1.10 22.26
C GLY A 419 -22.05 1.04 23.37
N ALA A 420 -21.56 1.06 24.62
CA ALA A 420 -22.37 0.87 25.82
C ALA A 420 -22.95 2.15 26.48
N GLY A 421 -22.86 3.33 25.84
CA GLY A 421 -23.45 4.57 26.39
C GLY A 421 -22.89 5.02 27.75
N ARG A 422 -21.61 4.71 28.02
CA ARG A 422 -20.91 5.00 29.28
C ARG A 422 -19.87 6.11 29.11
N GLU A 423 -19.47 6.70 30.23
CA GLU A 423 -18.45 7.74 30.29
C GLU A 423 -17.11 7.23 29.74
N LEU A 424 -16.45 8.09 28.96
CA LEU A 424 -15.13 7.84 28.42
C LEU A 424 -14.12 8.54 29.32
N VAL A 425 -13.39 7.79 30.16
CA VAL A 425 -12.39 8.41 31.04
C VAL A 425 -11.22 8.96 30.23
N TRP A 426 -10.64 8.11 29.37
CA TRP A 426 -9.49 8.45 28.52
C TRP A 426 -9.80 8.42 27.01
N GLY A 427 -11.07 8.26 26.63
CA GLY A 427 -11.48 8.08 25.24
C GLY A 427 -11.13 6.70 24.66
N LEU A 428 -11.45 6.49 23.38
CA LEU A 428 -11.02 5.32 22.63
C LEU A 428 -9.58 5.51 22.13
N CYS A 429 -8.68 4.61 22.53
CA CYS A 429 -7.25 4.68 22.22
C CYS A 429 -6.84 3.73 21.09
N SER A 430 -7.45 2.54 21.01
CA SER A 430 -7.07 1.51 20.04
C SER A 430 -7.10 2.04 18.61
N SER A 431 -5.97 1.97 17.93
CA SER A 431 -5.85 2.42 16.53
C SER A 431 -6.57 1.45 15.59
N PRO A 432 -7.29 1.92 14.56
CA PRO A 432 -7.99 1.05 13.61
C PRO A 432 -7.07 -0.01 13.00
N LEU A 433 -7.57 -1.24 12.84
CA LEU A 433 -6.84 -2.34 12.21
C LEU A 433 -7.55 -2.77 10.94
N LEU A 434 -6.83 -2.86 9.82
CA LEU A 434 -7.37 -3.34 8.56
C LEU A 434 -6.91 -4.76 8.28
N SER A 435 -7.85 -5.66 8.06
CA SER A 435 -7.57 -7.05 7.71
C SER A 435 -8.63 -7.58 6.74
N ASN A 436 -8.20 -8.04 5.56
CA ASN A 436 -9.09 -8.60 4.52
C ASN A 436 -10.30 -7.72 4.19
N GLY A 437 -10.06 -6.41 3.99
CA GLY A 437 -11.10 -5.41 3.66
C GLY A 437 -12.02 -5.04 4.83
N LYS A 438 -11.74 -5.52 6.05
CA LYS A 438 -12.48 -5.20 7.27
C LYS A 438 -11.69 -4.25 8.15
N LEU A 439 -12.32 -3.13 8.50
CA LEU A 439 -11.81 -2.18 9.49
C LEU A 439 -12.30 -2.62 10.88
N ILE A 440 -11.39 -3.13 11.68
CA ILE A 440 -11.64 -3.66 13.03
C ILE A 440 -11.49 -2.53 14.05
N LEU A 441 -12.50 -2.39 14.90
CA LEU A 441 -12.63 -1.34 15.90
C LEU A 441 -13.15 -1.92 17.21
N ASN A 442 -12.85 -1.26 18.34
CA ASN A 442 -13.23 -1.71 19.69
C ASN A 442 -14.08 -0.64 20.38
N PRO A 443 -15.36 -0.51 20.00
CA PRO A 443 -16.28 0.45 20.64
C PRO A 443 -16.56 0.11 22.11
N GLY A 444 -16.43 -1.17 22.49
CA GLY A 444 -16.66 -1.62 23.86
C GLY A 444 -18.14 -1.77 24.20
N GLY A 445 -18.52 -2.94 24.73
CA GLY A 445 -19.84 -3.12 25.29
C GLY A 445 -20.45 -4.52 25.15
N PRO A 446 -21.54 -4.77 25.89
CA PRO A 446 -22.15 -6.09 26.01
C PRO A 446 -22.73 -6.62 24.69
N LYS A 447 -23.02 -5.74 23.72
CA LYS A 447 -23.51 -6.11 22.38
C LYS A 447 -22.42 -6.07 21.31
N SER A 448 -21.44 -5.20 21.48
CA SER A 448 -20.42 -4.91 20.48
C SER A 448 -19.12 -4.51 21.19
N SER A 449 -18.40 -5.48 21.73
CA SER A 449 -17.05 -5.26 22.24
C SER A 449 -16.13 -4.93 21.07
N LEU A 450 -16.14 -5.78 20.04
CA LEU A 450 -15.44 -5.54 18.78
C LEU A 450 -16.43 -5.49 17.62
N VAL A 451 -16.11 -4.68 16.61
CA VAL A 451 -16.85 -4.62 15.35
C VAL A 451 -15.89 -4.68 14.18
N ALA A 452 -16.36 -5.23 13.06
CA ALA A 452 -15.74 -5.05 11.76
C ALA A 452 -16.67 -4.26 10.86
N LEU A 453 -16.17 -3.16 10.33
CA LEU A 453 -16.83 -2.41 9.26
C LEU A 453 -16.20 -2.78 7.92
N ASN A 454 -16.96 -2.66 6.83
CA ASN A 454 -16.36 -2.63 5.51
C ASN A 454 -15.48 -1.39 5.39
N ALA A 455 -14.21 -1.57 5.03
CA ALA A 455 -13.27 -0.45 5.01
C ALA A 455 -13.64 0.64 3.98
N GLN A 456 -14.30 0.27 2.88
CA GLN A 456 -14.68 1.19 1.80
C GLN A 456 -16.03 1.88 2.02
N THR A 457 -16.99 1.24 2.70
CA THR A 457 -18.35 1.76 2.86
C THR A 457 -18.72 2.16 4.28
N GLY A 458 -17.97 1.69 5.29
CA GLY A 458 -18.30 1.88 6.71
C GLY A 458 -19.44 0.98 7.22
N GLU A 459 -20.01 0.12 6.37
CA GLU A 459 -21.11 -0.77 6.75
C GLU A 459 -20.67 -1.90 7.67
N LEU A 460 -21.47 -2.23 8.68
CA LEU A 460 -21.20 -3.32 9.61
C LEU A 460 -21.11 -4.67 8.87
N ARG A 461 -20.01 -5.39 9.08
CA ARG A 461 -19.80 -6.77 8.60
C ARG A 461 -20.10 -7.79 9.69
N TRP A 462 -19.60 -7.54 10.90
CA TRP A 462 -19.92 -8.32 12.08
C TRP A 462 -19.73 -7.49 13.34
N SER A 463 -20.40 -7.89 14.41
CA SER A 463 -20.25 -7.35 15.76
C SER A 463 -20.16 -8.50 16.76
N THR A 464 -19.26 -8.39 17.73
CA THR A 464 -19.01 -9.43 18.73
C THR A 464 -19.33 -8.90 20.12
N PRO A 465 -20.26 -9.50 20.87
CA PRO A 465 -20.55 -9.12 22.23
C PRO A 465 -19.36 -9.42 23.16
N GLY A 466 -19.18 -8.62 24.21
CA GLY A 466 -18.10 -8.85 25.17
C GLY A 466 -17.97 -7.74 26.20
N ASN A 467 -16.75 -7.56 26.71
CA ASN A 467 -16.45 -6.53 27.69
C ASN A 467 -16.33 -5.14 27.05
N ASP A 468 -16.10 -4.14 27.89
CA ASP A 468 -15.85 -2.77 27.46
C ASP A 468 -14.56 -2.64 26.63
N TYR A 469 -14.30 -1.45 26.10
CA TYR A 469 -13.11 -1.18 25.31
C TYR A 469 -11.82 -1.35 26.12
N GLY A 470 -10.78 -1.85 25.47
CA GLY A 470 -9.40 -1.77 25.95
C GLY A 470 -8.70 -0.55 25.37
N TYR A 471 -7.51 -0.25 25.89
CA TYR A 471 -6.73 0.89 25.41
C TYR A 471 -5.68 0.50 24.38
N GLY A 472 -5.18 -0.74 24.46
CA GLY A 472 -4.20 -1.27 23.52
C GLY A 472 -4.76 -1.52 22.13
N SER A 473 -3.92 -1.24 21.14
CA SER A 473 -4.22 -1.55 19.75
C SER A 473 -4.24 -3.06 19.51
N PHE A 474 -5.06 -3.50 18.55
CA PHE A 474 -5.08 -4.89 18.09
C PHE A 474 -3.97 -5.16 17.07
N ILE A 475 -3.61 -6.44 16.93
CA ILE A 475 -2.77 -6.95 15.85
C ILE A 475 -3.53 -8.01 15.05
N ALA A 476 -3.13 -8.20 13.80
CA ALA A 476 -3.54 -9.35 13.01
C ALA A 476 -2.44 -10.41 13.06
N ALA A 477 -2.83 -11.67 13.18
CA ALA A 477 -1.91 -12.80 13.14
C ALA A 477 -2.57 -13.98 12.42
N ARG A 478 -1.76 -15.01 12.14
CA ARG A 478 -2.26 -16.29 11.64
C ARG A 478 -2.09 -17.36 12.71
N ILE A 479 -3.19 -18.02 13.08
CA ILE A 479 -3.19 -19.19 13.97
C ILE A 479 -3.68 -20.37 13.14
N GLY A 480 -2.80 -21.34 12.87
CA GLY A 480 -3.09 -22.44 11.94
C GLY A 480 -3.51 -21.95 10.55
N SER A 481 -4.73 -22.26 10.14
CA SER A 481 -5.31 -21.79 8.87
C SER A 481 -6.10 -20.48 8.98
N LYS A 482 -6.36 -19.97 10.18
CA LYS A 482 -7.21 -18.79 10.40
C LYS A 482 -6.40 -17.50 10.52
N ASN A 483 -6.95 -16.43 9.94
CA ASN A 483 -6.54 -15.07 10.22
C ASN A 483 -7.29 -14.60 11.46
N VAL A 484 -6.57 -14.14 12.47
CA VAL A 484 -7.13 -13.73 13.75
C VAL A 484 -6.74 -12.30 14.08
N VAL A 485 -7.61 -11.63 14.82
CA VAL A 485 -7.32 -10.38 15.53
C VAL A 485 -6.96 -10.75 16.96
N ILE A 486 -5.88 -10.21 17.51
CA ILE A 486 -5.46 -10.42 18.90
C ILE A 486 -5.32 -9.06 19.59
N GLY A 487 -5.85 -8.94 20.80
CA GLY A 487 -5.84 -7.70 21.56
C GLY A 487 -6.64 -7.78 22.85
N HIS A 488 -6.74 -6.65 23.53
CA HIS A 488 -7.44 -6.54 24.79
C HIS A 488 -8.84 -5.98 24.58
N ASP A 489 -9.83 -6.58 25.24
CA ASP A 489 -10.98 -5.82 25.73
C ASP A 489 -10.67 -5.33 27.16
N LYS A 490 -11.61 -4.66 27.84
CA LYS A 490 -11.37 -4.09 29.18
C LYS A 490 -10.75 -5.09 30.17
N THR A 491 -11.16 -6.35 30.15
CA THR A 491 -10.82 -7.31 31.23
C THR A 491 -9.99 -8.50 30.77
N THR A 492 -9.85 -8.73 29.46
CA THR A 492 -9.25 -9.95 28.95
C THR A 492 -8.40 -9.72 27.71
N LEU A 493 -7.32 -10.49 27.58
CA LEU A 493 -6.66 -10.72 26.29
C LEU A 493 -7.51 -11.71 25.50
N GLY A 494 -7.74 -11.47 24.21
CA GLY A 494 -8.51 -12.38 23.37
C GLY A 494 -7.97 -12.53 21.95
N ALA A 495 -8.49 -13.55 21.27
CA ALA A 495 -8.40 -13.68 19.83
C ALA A 495 -9.78 -13.85 19.19
N TRP A 496 -9.96 -13.23 18.03
CA TRP A 496 -11.19 -13.26 17.25
C TRP A 496 -10.89 -13.64 15.81
N ASP A 497 -11.72 -14.49 15.22
CA ASP A 497 -11.64 -14.82 13.80
C ASP A 497 -11.98 -13.60 12.94
N VAL A 498 -11.09 -13.20 12.02
CA VAL A 498 -11.27 -12.00 11.18
C VAL A 498 -12.51 -12.12 10.28
N ALA A 499 -12.83 -13.33 9.80
CA ALA A 499 -13.91 -13.52 8.84
C ALA A 499 -15.29 -13.35 9.49
N THR A 500 -15.46 -13.89 10.69
CA THR A 500 -16.75 -14.06 11.37
C THR A 500 -16.93 -13.17 12.60
N GLY A 501 -15.85 -12.69 13.20
CA GLY A 501 -15.88 -12.00 14.50
C GLY A 501 -15.98 -12.93 15.69
N ASN A 502 -16.08 -14.25 15.48
CA ASN A 502 -16.21 -15.21 16.56
C ASN A 502 -14.98 -15.15 17.46
N ARG A 503 -15.22 -15.00 18.76
CA ARG A 503 -14.15 -15.10 19.76
C ARG A 503 -13.67 -16.55 19.82
N LEU A 504 -12.40 -16.75 19.53
CA LEU A 504 -11.77 -18.07 19.53
C LEU A 504 -11.36 -18.47 20.94
N TRP A 505 -10.69 -17.56 21.65
CA TRP A 505 -10.28 -17.78 23.04
C TRP A 505 -10.16 -16.46 23.81
N SER A 506 -10.03 -16.58 25.13
CA SER A 506 -9.79 -15.48 26.06
C SER A 506 -8.91 -15.90 27.21
N VAL A 507 -8.07 -14.97 27.68
CA VAL A 507 -7.29 -15.11 28.91
C VAL A 507 -7.60 -13.92 29.80
N THR A 508 -8.04 -14.20 31.03
CA THR A 508 -8.17 -13.20 32.08
C THR A 508 -6.83 -13.06 32.79
N PRO A 509 -6.25 -11.85 32.87
CA PRO A 509 -5.08 -11.59 33.71
C PRO A 509 -5.38 -11.90 35.19
N GLU A 510 -4.34 -12.14 35.99
CA GLU A 510 -4.48 -12.48 37.40
C GLU A 510 -4.99 -11.27 38.20
N GLU A 511 -4.35 -10.12 38.00
CA GLU A 511 -4.77 -8.85 38.62
C GLU A 511 -5.76 -8.11 37.71
N SER A 512 -6.84 -7.62 38.32
CA SER A 512 -7.89 -6.82 37.65
C SER A 512 -7.51 -5.35 37.47
N GLU A 513 -8.37 -4.57 36.78
CA GLU A 513 -8.18 -3.14 36.53
C GLU A 513 -6.80 -2.81 35.92
N ASP A 514 -6.36 -3.69 35.03
CA ASP A 514 -5.04 -3.63 34.39
C ASP A 514 -5.01 -2.55 33.30
N PHE A 515 -3.97 -1.72 33.31
CA PHE A 515 -3.74 -0.74 32.25
C PHE A 515 -3.22 -1.47 31.01
N ASN A 516 -4.17 -1.94 30.20
CA ASN A 516 -3.94 -2.78 29.01
C ASN A 516 -3.59 -1.98 27.75
N VAL A 517 -2.86 -0.88 27.91
CA VAL A 517 -2.44 0.03 26.82
C VAL A 517 -1.39 -0.59 25.88
N PRO A 518 -0.41 -1.37 26.36
CA PRO A 518 0.57 -1.97 25.47
C PRO A 518 -0.07 -2.96 24.47
N THR A 519 0.36 -2.89 23.21
CA THR A 519 -0.11 -3.77 22.14
C THR A 519 0.51 -5.17 22.27
N PRO A 520 -0.25 -6.28 22.14
CA PRO A 520 0.33 -7.62 22.12
C PRO A 520 1.33 -7.82 20.98
N LEU A 521 2.29 -8.72 21.19
CA LEU A 521 3.28 -9.11 20.18
C LEU A 521 3.16 -10.60 19.87
N ILE A 522 3.60 -11.00 18.67
CA ILE A 522 3.62 -12.41 18.25
C ILE A 522 5.05 -12.81 17.90
N ASP A 523 5.46 -13.98 18.39
CA ASP A 523 6.72 -14.64 18.06
C ASP A 523 6.49 -16.13 17.80
N GLY A 524 6.37 -16.51 16.53
CA GLY A 524 6.01 -17.87 16.15
C GLY A 524 4.66 -18.28 16.76
N ASN A 525 4.68 -19.23 17.69
CA ASN A 525 3.49 -19.68 18.42
C ASN A 525 3.30 -19.04 19.80
N HIS A 526 3.99 -17.93 20.09
CA HIS A 526 3.89 -17.21 21.35
C HIS A 526 3.16 -15.88 21.19
N VAL A 527 2.30 -15.58 22.15
CA VAL A 527 1.69 -14.26 22.38
C VAL A 527 2.38 -13.62 23.56
N ILE A 528 2.93 -12.43 23.38
CA ILE A 528 3.63 -11.68 24.43
C ILE A 528 2.81 -10.44 24.75
N VAL A 529 2.56 -10.21 26.03
CA VAL A 529 1.89 -9.00 26.53
C VAL A 529 2.67 -8.44 27.70
N ALA A 530 2.59 -7.13 27.91
CA ALA A 530 3.11 -6.48 29.10
C ALA A 530 2.09 -5.42 29.52
N THR A 531 1.77 -5.35 30.80
CA THR A 531 0.79 -4.41 31.33
C THR A 531 1.18 -4.04 32.75
N GLU A 532 0.65 -2.92 33.26
CA GLU A 532 1.07 -2.33 34.53
C GLU A 532 0.89 -3.27 35.73
N ASN A 533 -0.27 -3.91 35.88
CA ASN A 533 -0.55 -4.68 37.10
C ASN A 533 -0.06 -6.12 37.03
N ASN A 534 0.18 -6.63 35.81
CA ASN A 534 0.48 -8.04 35.60
C ASN A 534 1.90 -8.29 35.03
N GLY A 535 2.64 -7.24 34.68
CA GLY A 535 3.96 -7.33 34.07
C GLY A 535 3.97 -8.05 32.73
N CYS A 536 5.17 -8.41 32.27
CA CYS A 536 5.38 -9.06 30.99
C CYS A 536 5.15 -10.56 31.08
N ARG A 537 4.36 -11.10 30.16
CA ARG A 537 3.90 -12.49 30.14
C ARG A 537 4.03 -13.05 28.74
N VAL A 538 4.47 -14.30 28.64
CA VAL A 538 4.52 -15.06 27.38
C VAL A 538 3.55 -16.22 27.48
N TYR A 539 2.60 -16.27 26.56
CA TYR A 539 1.64 -17.36 26.41
C TYR A 539 1.97 -18.17 25.17
N LYS A 540 1.97 -19.50 25.29
CA LYS A 540 2.13 -20.43 24.18
C LYS A 540 0.76 -20.85 23.64
N MET A 541 0.53 -20.59 22.35
CA MET A 541 -0.68 -21.04 21.65
C MET A 541 -0.78 -22.57 21.65
N GLN A 542 -2.00 -23.09 21.78
CA GLN A 542 -2.30 -24.51 21.79
C GLN A 542 -2.60 -25.01 20.36
N ASP A 543 -2.67 -26.34 20.18
CA ASP A 543 -2.91 -26.95 18.86
C ASP A 543 -4.30 -26.62 18.32
N SER A 544 -5.30 -26.55 19.21
CA SER A 544 -6.65 -26.08 18.91
C SER A 544 -6.67 -24.55 18.92
N GLU A 545 -7.16 -23.96 17.83
CA GLU A 545 -7.35 -22.52 17.69
C GLU A 545 -8.38 -21.92 18.65
N ASN A 546 -9.20 -22.75 19.32
CA ASN A 546 -10.20 -22.31 20.31
C ASN A 546 -9.70 -22.45 21.76
N ASP A 547 -8.56 -23.09 21.97
CA ASP A 547 -8.05 -23.32 23.31
C ASP A 547 -7.24 -22.09 23.76
N PRO A 548 -7.49 -21.55 24.97
CA PRO A 548 -6.70 -20.45 25.49
C PRO A 548 -5.21 -20.79 25.53
N PRO A 549 -4.33 -19.83 25.17
CA PRO A 549 -2.90 -20.06 25.21
C PRO A 549 -2.42 -20.21 26.66
N LYS A 550 -1.39 -21.04 26.87
CA LYS A 550 -0.86 -21.37 28.20
C LYS A 550 0.27 -20.44 28.60
N LEU A 551 0.22 -19.86 29.80
CA LEU A 551 1.33 -19.07 30.35
C LEU A 551 2.59 -19.95 30.49
N ILE A 552 3.71 -19.49 29.93
CA ILE A 552 5.01 -20.19 30.00
C ILE A 552 6.17 -19.31 30.49
N GLY A 553 5.96 -18.00 30.61
CA GLY A 553 6.95 -17.06 31.11
C GLY A 553 6.28 -15.85 31.73
N HIS A 554 6.85 -15.33 32.82
CA HIS A 554 6.36 -14.15 33.53
C HIS A 554 7.55 -13.36 34.09
N GLN A 555 7.56 -12.06 33.85
CA GLN A 555 8.53 -11.12 34.37
C GLN A 555 7.79 -9.89 34.93
N PRO A 556 7.58 -9.82 36.26
CA PRO A 556 6.81 -8.74 36.87
C PRO A 556 7.51 -7.38 36.79
N LEU A 557 8.83 -7.33 36.60
CA LEU A 557 9.59 -6.07 36.56
C LEU A 557 9.46 -5.29 35.24
N LEU A 558 8.95 -5.92 34.18
CA LEU A 558 8.61 -5.21 32.95
C LEU A 558 7.10 -4.99 32.93
N ASN A 559 6.66 -3.94 33.61
CA ASN A 559 5.25 -3.58 33.80
C ASN A 559 4.98 -2.15 33.29
N PRO A 560 5.05 -1.92 31.97
CA PRO A 560 4.79 -0.60 31.40
C PRO A 560 3.31 -0.21 31.51
N GLU A 561 3.05 1.06 31.84
CA GLU A 561 1.71 1.65 31.79
C GLU A 561 1.22 1.84 30.35
N THR A 562 2.04 2.47 29.49
CA THR A 562 1.66 2.85 28.11
C THR A 562 2.64 2.39 27.04
N SER A 563 3.85 2.00 27.42
CA SER A 563 4.95 1.70 26.51
C SER A 563 4.86 0.27 25.96
N THR A 564 4.60 0.12 24.66
CA THR A 564 4.59 -1.20 24.02
C THR A 564 6.02 -1.74 23.85
N PRO A 565 6.36 -2.92 24.39
CA PRO A 565 7.67 -3.54 24.18
C PRO A 565 7.97 -3.83 22.71
N LEU A 566 9.25 -3.98 22.38
CA LEU A 566 9.74 -4.29 21.04
C LEU A 566 10.46 -5.62 21.04
N LEU A 567 10.07 -6.51 20.12
CA LEU A 567 10.72 -7.80 19.93
C LEU A 567 11.67 -7.72 18.74
N VAL A 568 12.96 -8.01 18.95
CA VAL A 568 13.97 -8.07 17.89
C VAL A 568 14.81 -9.32 18.09
N LYS A 569 14.81 -10.24 17.11
CA LYS A 569 15.66 -11.44 17.07
C LYS A 569 15.63 -12.26 18.38
N GLY A 570 14.43 -12.50 18.92
CA GLY A 570 14.23 -13.29 20.16
C GLY A 570 14.56 -12.55 21.46
N MET A 571 14.86 -11.25 21.39
CA MET A 571 15.11 -10.39 22.55
C MET A 571 13.99 -9.35 22.64
N LEU A 572 13.41 -9.21 23.82
CA LEU A 572 12.35 -8.25 24.12
C LEU A 572 12.94 -7.03 24.84
N TYR A 573 12.59 -5.85 24.36
CA TYR A 573 13.02 -4.56 24.87
C TYR A 573 11.82 -3.77 25.37
N GLY A 574 11.90 -3.22 26.57
CA GLY A 574 10.79 -2.43 27.10
C GLY A 574 11.24 -1.52 28.22
N VAL A 575 10.52 -0.42 28.40
CA VAL A 575 10.78 0.58 29.43
C VAL A 575 9.70 0.48 30.50
N SER A 576 10.11 0.49 31.76
CA SER A 576 9.22 0.54 32.92
C SER A 576 10.00 1.09 34.12
N GLU A 577 9.39 1.99 34.89
CA GLU A 577 9.90 2.46 36.19
C GLU A 577 11.36 2.96 36.14
N GLY A 578 11.68 3.83 35.17
CA GLY A 578 13.02 4.41 35.04
C GLY A 578 14.07 3.46 34.44
N MET A 579 13.67 2.26 34.00
CA MET A 579 14.56 1.24 33.46
C MET A 579 14.16 0.78 32.06
N LEU A 580 15.15 0.71 31.17
CA LEU A 580 15.12 -0.07 29.93
C LEU A 580 15.60 -1.49 30.23
N TYR A 581 14.78 -2.47 29.88
CA TYR A 581 15.04 -3.90 30.03
C TYR A 581 15.37 -4.54 28.69
N CYS A 582 16.27 -5.52 28.71
CA CYS A 582 16.42 -6.51 27.64
C CYS A 582 16.20 -7.91 28.23
N LEU A 583 15.25 -8.64 27.66
CA LEU A 583 14.82 -9.97 28.11
C LEU A 583 14.96 -10.99 26.98
N LYS A 584 15.29 -12.25 27.28
CA LYS A 584 15.17 -13.35 26.31
C LYS A 584 13.72 -13.80 26.17
N VAL A 585 13.31 -14.18 24.96
CA VAL A 585 12.02 -14.84 24.71
C VAL A 585 12.27 -16.33 24.39
N PRO A 586 11.48 -17.29 24.93
CA PRO A 586 10.27 -17.08 25.73
C PRO A 586 10.47 -17.01 27.26
N SER A 587 11.69 -17.18 27.78
CA SER A 587 11.94 -17.32 29.22
C SER A 587 11.71 -16.04 30.05
N LEU A 588 11.75 -14.87 29.41
CA LEU A 588 11.77 -13.54 30.04
C LEU A 588 12.90 -13.35 31.07
N GLU A 589 14.01 -14.05 30.86
CA GLU A 589 15.25 -13.86 31.62
C GLU A 589 15.85 -12.48 31.27
N ILE A 590 16.15 -11.68 32.30
CA ILE A 590 16.84 -10.39 32.14
C ILE A 590 18.28 -10.62 31.70
N VAL A 591 18.61 -10.09 30.53
CA VAL A 591 19.98 -10.09 29.99
C VAL A 591 20.74 -8.88 30.53
N TRP A 592 20.13 -7.70 30.46
CA TRP A 592 20.68 -6.48 31.02
C TRP A 592 19.57 -5.45 31.29
N LYS A 593 19.91 -4.42 32.08
CA LYS A 593 19.08 -3.25 32.33
C LYS A 593 19.90 -1.97 32.16
N LYS A 594 19.24 -0.87 31.80
CA LYS A 594 19.82 0.47 31.74
C LYS A 594 18.86 1.47 32.37
N THR A 595 19.35 2.29 33.28
CA THR A 595 18.59 3.41 33.84
C THR A 595 18.83 4.69 33.05
N ALA A 596 17.80 5.53 32.92
CA ALA A 596 17.93 6.90 32.45
C ALA A 596 16.75 7.73 32.98
N ASN A 597 16.94 9.04 33.15
CA ASN A 597 15.86 9.91 33.61
C ASN A 597 14.67 9.89 32.65
N ALA A 598 14.92 9.83 31.34
CA ALA A 598 13.90 9.74 30.29
C ALA A 598 13.03 8.47 30.34
N PHE A 599 13.40 7.45 31.12
CA PHE A 599 12.72 6.15 31.13
C PHE A 599 11.61 6.03 32.20
N HIS A 600 11.22 7.14 32.83
CA HIS A 600 10.12 7.15 33.81
C HIS A 600 8.74 7.37 33.18
N SER A 601 8.69 7.84 31.93
CA SER A 601 7.45 8.16 31.22
C SER A 601 7.19 7.17 30.07
N HIS A 602 6.30 7.55 29.15
CA HIS A 602 6.08 6.82 27.90
C HIS A 602 7.38 6.72 27.08
N ALA A 603 7.61 5.53 26.52
CA ALA A 603 8.69 5.27 25.58
C ALA A 603 8.18 4.54 24.35
N SER A 604 8.57 5.04 23.19
CA SER A 604 8.28 4.45 21.89
C SER A 604 9.53 3.81 21.31
N LEU A 605 9.44 2.52 20.97
CA LEU A 605 10.56 1.75 20.42
C LEU A 605 10.28 1.31 18.98
N MET A 606 11.28 1.46 18.12
CA MET A 606 11.32 0.91 16.76
C MET A 606 12.70 0.29 16.46
N SER A 607 12.77 -0.58 15.46
CA SER A 607 14.05 -1.20 15.06
C SER A 607 14.12 -1.48 13.56
N ASP A 608 15.34 -1.42 13.03
CA ASP A 608 15.70 -1.88 11.69
C ASP A 608 16.24 -3.33 11.66
N GLY A 609 16.19 -4.03 12.80
CA GLY A 609 16.73 -5.37 13.01
C GLY A 609 18.16 -5.41 13.57
N GLU A 610 18.95 -4.34 13.43
CA GLU A 610 20.32 -4.24 13.97
C GLU A 610 20.44 -3.21 15.09
N ARG A 611 19.58 -2.20 15.08
CA ARG A 611 19.53 -1.09 16.02
C ARG A 611 18.14 -0.90 16.55
N ILE A 612 18.04 -0.34 17.74
CA ILE A 612 16.79 0.10 18.34
C ILE A 612 16.86 1.62 18.49
N TYR A 613 15.79 2.26 18.07
CA TYR A 613 15.55 3.69 18.23
C TYR A 613 14.45 3.84 19.28
N LEU A 614 14.78 4.45 20.40
CA LEU A 614 13.90 4.65 21.53
C LEU A 614 13.68 6.15 21.71
N VAL A 615 12.45 6.59 21.55
CA VAL A 615 12.03 7.98 21.82
C VAL A 615 11.33 8.01 23.17
N ALA A 616 11.85 8.83 24.09
CA ALA A 616 11.27 9.02 25.42
C ALA A 616 11.65 10.42 25.96
N ASP A 617 10.71 11.10 26.62
CA ASP A 617 10.90 12.40 27.28
C ASP A 617 11.66 13.47 26.47
N GLY A 618 11.37 13.56 25.16
CA GLY A 618 11.99 14.56 24.30
C GLY A 618 13.36 14.17 23.78
N GLU A 619 13.79 12.93 24.01
CA GLU A 619 15.11 12.41 23.67
C GLU A 619 15.01 11.16 22.78
N LEU A 620 16.01 10.95 21.93
CA LEU A 620 16.19 9.76 21.11
C LEU A 620 17.45 9.02 21.56
N PHE A 621 17.31 7.76 21.93
CA PHE A 621 18.41 6.83 22.18
C PHE A 621 18.50 5.84 21.02
N VAL A 622 19.70 5.62 20.50
CA VAL A 622 19.98 4.62 19.48
C VAL A 622 21.00 3.64 20.05
N PHE A 623 20.68 2.35 20.06
CA PHE A 623 21.56 1.32 20.62
C PHE A 623 21.47 0.01 19.83
N LYS A 624 22.49 -0.85 19.99
CA LYS A 624 22.57 -2.12 19.26
C LYS A 624 21.49 -3.10 19.71
N ALA A 625 20.77 -3.68 18.75
CA ALA A 625 19.83 -4.77 18.98
C ALA A 625 20.55 -6.12 19.17
N ALA A 626 19.87 -7.08 19.80
CA ALA A 626 20.32 -8.46 20.01
C ALA A 626 21.75 -8.60 20.62
N SER A 627 22.13 -7.67 21.49
CA SER A 627 23.41 -7.64 22.20
C SER A 627 23.28 -8.20 23.62
N ASP A 628 24.35 -8.86 24.10
CA ASP A 628 24.48 -9.42 25.46
C ASP A 628 24.64 -8.34 26.55
N ARG A 629 24.87 -7.09 26.15
CA ARG A 629 24.93 -5.90 26.99
C ARG A 629 24.36 -4.67 26.26
N TYR A 630 23.98 -3.64 26.99
CA TYR A 630 23.63 -2.35 26.40
C TYR A 630 24.85 -1.74 25.68
N GLN A 631 24.67 -1.37 24.41
CA GLN A 631 25.69 -0.70 23.60
C GLN A 631 25.04 0.49 22.89
N GLU A 632 25.19 1.67 23.47
CA GLU A 632 24.71 2.91 22.87
C GLU A 632 25.52 3.24 21.62
N LEU A 633 24.81 3.67 20.59
CA LEU A 633 25.34 4.11 19.30
C LEU A 633 25.16 5.62 19.11
N GLY A 634 24.12 6.18 19.72
CA GLY A 634 23.87 7.62 19.69
C GLY A 634 22.76 8.04 20.65
N HIS A 635 22.78 9.31 21.00
CA HIS A 635 21.79 9.95 21.86
C HIS A 635 21.61 11.40 21.39
N GLN A 636 20.36 11.84 21.25
CA GLN A 636 20.03 13.18 20.77
C GLN A 636 18.78 13.74 21.44
N GLU A 637 18.82 15.03 21.77
CA GLU A 637 17.65 15.80 22.17
C GLU A 637 16.79 16.14 20.93
N LEU A 638 15.52 15.76 20.98
CA LEU A 638 14.53 16.05 19.95
C LEU A 638 13.70 17.28 20.28
N TYR A 639 13.34 17.48 21.55
CA TYR A 639 12.52 18.60 22.04
C TYR A 639 13.03 19.22 23.36
N GLY A 640 14.17 18.75 23.85
CA GLY A 640 14.70 19.05 25.17
C GLY A 640 14.31 17.99 26.21
N PRO A 641 15.22 17.58 27.11
CA PRO A 641 14.98 16.54 28.10
C PRO A 641 13.78 16.85 29.01
N GLY A 642 12.98 15.83 29.30
CA GLY A 642 11.79 15.94 30.13
C GLY A 642 10.56 16.51 29.42
N THR A 643 10.61 16.70 28.10
CA THR A 643 9.42 17.06 27.31
C THR A 643 8.55 15.81 27.13
N PRO A 644 7.32 15.75 27.67
CA PRO A 644 6.47 14.57 27.52
C PRO A 644 6.18 14.28 26.04
N ILE A 645 6.38 13.02 25.64
CA ILE A 645 6.04 12.51 24.30
C ILE A 645 5.20 11.25 24.46
N TYR A 646 3.91 11.35 24.18
CA TYR A 646 2.98 10.21 24.16
C TYR A 646 2.72 9.67 22.75
N SER A 647 3.04 10.48 21.72
CA SER A 647 2.78 10.15 20.33
C SER A 647 3.83 9.19 19.79
N HIS A 648 3.39 8.07 19.23
CA HIS A 648 4.28 7.13 18.56
C HIS A 648 4.92 7.75 17.30
N PRO A 649 6.26 7.67 17.15
CA PRO A 649 6.96 8.16 15.98
C PRO A 649 6.71 7.26 14.75
N ALA A 650 7.03 7.81 13.59
CA ALA A 650 7.00 7.09 12.31
C ALA A 650 8.31 7.29 11.55
N VAL A 651 8.63 6.37 10.64
CA VAL A 651 9.75 6.52 9.73
C VAL A 651 9.32 6.38 8.28
N TYR A 652 9.85 7.22 7.40
CA TYR A 652 9.61 7.12 5.96
C TYR A 652 10.87 7.44 5.19
N LYS A 653 11.25 6.53 4.29
CA LYS A 653 12.60 6.47 3.70
C LYS A 653 13.64 6.49 4.82
N ASN A 654 14.45 7.55 4.91
CA ASN A 654 15.41 7.78 5.98
C ASN A 654 14.99 8.95 6.88
N HIS A 655 13.72 9.29 6.97
CA HIS A 655 13.28 10.37 7.85
C HIS A 655 12.55 9.81 9.08
N LEU A 656 12.87 10.36 10.25
CA LEU A 656 12.15 10.13 11.51
C LEU A 656 11.18 11.28 11.75
N PHE A 657 9.90 10.94 11.91
CA PHE A 657 8.83 11.87 12.25
C PHE A 657 8.44 11.64 13.71
N THR A 658 8.57 12.68 14.51
CA THR A 658 8.24 12.65 15.93
C THR A 658 7.41 13.87 16.28
N ILE A 659 6.65 13.75 17.35
CA ILE A 659 5.75 14.78 17.82
C ILE A 659 6.12 15.10 19.28
N GLY A 660 6.42 16.37 19.55
CA GLY A 660 6.59 16.89 20.90
C GLY A 660 5.26 17.42 21.44
N LYS A 661 5.33 18.35 22.39
CA LYS A 661 4.14 18.95 23.02
C LYS A 661 3.13 19.51 22.01
N ASN A 662 3.57 20.28 21.02
CA ASN A 662 2.72 20.90 19.99
C ASN A 662 3.47 21.12 18.67
N GLN A 663 4.42 20.24 18.35
CA GLN A 663 5.30 20.40 17.19
C GLN A 663 5.62 19.04 16.58
N LEU A 664 5.37 18.91 15.27
CA LEU A 664 5.85 17.79 14.47
C LEU A 664 7.24 18.13 13.93
N ARG A 665 8.23 17.27 14.15
CA ARG A 665 9.59 17.41 13.61
C ARG A 665 9.95 16.24 12.71
N CYS A 666 10.63 16.55 11.61
CA CYS A 666 11.20 15.58 10.69
C CYS A 666 12.73 15.65 10.78
N PHE A 667 13.38 14.54 11.12
CA PHE A 667 14.82 14.41 11.20
C PHE A 667 15.34 13.47 10.11
N ASP A 668 16.48 13.77 9.50
CA ASP A 668 17.11 12.89 8.51
C ASP A 668 18.10 11.93 9.19
N LEU A 669 17.87 10.63 8.98
CA LEU A 669 18.65 9.52 9.52
C LEU A 669 19.95 9.25 8.75
N THR A 670 20.23 9.96 7.65
CA THR A 670 21.47 9.79 6.86
C THR A 670 22.58 10.78 7.21
N GLY A 671 22.26 11.88 7.90
CA GLY A 671 23.23 12.92 8.26
C GLY A 671 23.71 13.81 7.14
N ALA A 672 23.14 13.74 5.94
CA ALA A 672 23.41 14.72 4.90
C ALA A 672 22.73 16.04 5.26
N ALA A 673 23.49 17.05 5.68
CA ALA A 673 22.96 18.40 5.82
C ALA A 673 22.38 18.85 4.46
N ALA A 674 21.10 19.26 4.44
CA ALA A 674 20.48 19.80 3.26
C ALA A 674 21.34 20.95 2.72
N SER A 675 21.86 20.80 1.49
CA SER A 675 22.59 21.86 0.83
C SER A 675 21.65 23.03 0.61
N ASN A 676 21.75 24.05 1.47
CA ASN A 676 21.08 25.34 1.31
C ASN A 676 21.54 25.99 0.00
N ASN A 677 20.81 25.73 -1.07
CA ASN A 677 20.81 26.55 -2.28
C ASN A 677 19.54 27.41 -2.30
N ALA A 678 19.40 28.29 -1.31
CA ALA A 678 18.60 29.49 -1.46
C ALA A 678 19.55 30.60 -1.95
N ARG A 679 19.41 30.93 -3.23
CA ARG A 679 20.09 32.05 -3.88
C ARG A 679 19.67 33.38 -3.24
N ARG A 680 20.67 34.26 -3.17
CA ARG A 680 20.70 35.71 -2.92
C ARG A 680 19.38 36.48 -2.95
#